data_AF-A0AAD9RXH1-F1
#
_entry.id   AF-A0AAD9RXH1-F1
#
_cell.length_a   1.000
_cell.length_b   1.000
_cell.length_c   1.000
_cell.angle_alpha   90.00
_cell.angle_beta   90.00
_cell.angle_gamma   90.00
#
_symmetry.space_group_name_H-M   'P 1'
#
loop_
_entity.id
_entity.type
_entity.pdbx_description
1 polymer ?
#
loop_
_entity_poly.entity_id
_entity_poly.type
_entity_poly.pdbx_seq_one_letter_code
_entity_poly.pdbx_strand_id
1 'polypeptide(L)'
;MLEGFAIARKRTAIIGLVVLLTGLSKYDVVYGLQYQPVEIYGSSEECALVLDGPGRTSLFDYTYNLLRGNFPPTAGSQTCITYDAVNHAYIEARKRINVARPKTEVWRPEDLATVGELLLDISTNLAQTYGLTFEEIEKSLPLIDTSKTLIREVCPAFLSNVECRPGKYRRYDGLCTNLQNPTWGSTLSPFTRLMTPRFADGLSAPRIAVSGRELPLSRVVSRTMHPDEGYHDHAGTVMVIAWGQFMDHDYTLTATPLDPLNRNDPEECCSRPPHLKNPYCNEILIPEDDYFYRLFNVRCMDFVRAFPAVRPGCRLGSRVPFNLLTGVLDGNTVYGITENFARKLRTGYGGLLRMNPVFSEYGLKDLLPLKLDIPDEGCTRPNKSMYCFEAGEIRVNEQLVLTCMHTLVAREHNRIAKGLARVNPHWDDETLFQESRRIVIAEIQHITYNEFLPILLGKDVMEKFGLLLEKDNYWDGYDPTVNPGVIDAFAAAAFRFGHSLLPTAVERWSKAHKFIASKRLSDLIRRPYDLYRAGVLDEYFMGLMNQVAQAMDDSITQEVTNHLFKKVGAKFGMDLVSFNMQRGREFGIPSYMQFRKYCGLPEANTFDELFGSMPNETIGRYSSIFEHPADVDLWSGGVSERPLPGSMLGPTFACVIATQFSHSRRGDRFWYELPNQPSSFTLDQLNEIRKSKLAKMICDNTDLIDTIQIYPMVLPDHEINPRVPCRSGVLPSIDLSKWAEFPTSHSTQYRLVEERLLDVTSGRPTKADTIRDHYEKQDALRIFFESINGIASYLGITRK
;
A
#
# COMPACT_ATOMS: atom_id res chain seq x y z
N MET A 1 -12.12 50.19 43.35
CA MET A 1 -12.09 51.44 42.56
C MET A 1 -12.27 50.99 41.12
N LEU A 2 -13.38 51.29 40.44
CA LEU A 2 -13.90 52.64 40.06
C LEU A 2 -12.89 53.31 39.11
N GLU A 3 -13.22 53.76 37.89
CA GLU A 3 -14.52 53.98 37.21
C GLU A 3 -14.45 53.47 35.74
N GLY A 4 -15.52 53.35 34.93
CA GLY A 4 -16.95 53.50 35.19
C GLY A 4 -17.62 54.69 34.50
N PHE A 5 -18.12 54.55 33.26
CA PHE A 5 -19.24 55.38 32.75
C PHE A 5 -20.02 54.69 31.61
N ALA A 6 -21.32 54.95 31.55
CA ALA A 6 -22.24 54.40 30.55
C ALA A 6 -23.35 55.40 30.19
N ILE A 7 -23.91 55.31 28.98
CA ILE A 7 -25.14 56.00 28.57
C ILE A 7 -26.04 55.02 27.81
N ALA A 8 -27.32 54.96 28.18
CA ALA A 8 -28.34 54.13 27.52
C ALA A 8 -29.66 54.91 27.36
N ARG A 9 -30.43 54.65 26.28
CA ARG A 9 -31.79 55.22 26.10
C ARG A 9 -32.80 54.29 25.40
N LYS A 10 -33.67 53.71 26.24
CA LYS A 10 -35.14 53.51 26.09
C LYS A 10 -35.77 52.60 24.99
N ARG A 11 -36.92 52.01 25.36
CA ARG A 11 -37.99 51.38 24.52
C ARG A 11 -39.15 52.40 24.31
N THR A 12 -40.34 52.20 23.73
CA THR A 12 -41.25 51.07 23.32
C THR A 12 -42.31 51.69 22.34
N ALA A 13 -43.39 51.12 21.75
CA ALA A 13 -44.14 49.83 21.71
C ALA A 13 -45.00 49.81 20.39
N ILE A 14 -46.26 49.29 20.44
CA ILE A 14 -47.37 49.41 19.45
C ILE A 14 -47.25 48.41 18.26
N ILE A 15 -47.95 47.25 18.18
CA ILE A 15 -49.41 46.92 18.08
C ILE A 15 -49.96 47.13 16.64
N GLY A 16 -50.72 46.25 15.96
CA GLY A 16 -51.29 44.89 16.23
C GLY A 16 -51.85 44.27 14.90
N LEU A 17 -51.96 42.95 14.70
CA LEU A 17 -53.03 41.98 15.08
C LEU A 17 -54.14 41.77 13.99
N VAL A 18 -54.47 40.50 13.65
CA VAL A 18 -55.56 39.98 12.76
C VAL A 18 -55.37 40.27 11.23
N VAL A 19 -55.44 39.40 10.21
CA VAL A 19 -55.87 37.99 9.89
C VAL A 19 -57.03 37.95 8.85
N LEU A 20 -56.89 37.10 7.81
CA LEU A 20 -57.81 36.85 6.66
C LEU A 20 -57.94 38.05 5.68
N LEU A 21 -57.97 37.90 4.34
CA LEU A 21 -58.47 36.82 3.48
C LEU A 21 -57.57 36.44 2.28
N THR A 22 -57.50 35.13 2.01
CA THR A 22 -57.33 34.37 0.74
C THR A 22 -57.07 35.07 -0.61
N GLY A 23 -56.12 34.54 -1.43
CA GLY A 23 -56.14 34.79 -2.90
C GLY A 23 -54.95 34.38 -3.80
N LEU A 24 -54.72 33.07 -4.02
CA LEU A 24 -54.04 32.45 -5.21
C LEU A 24 -52.57 32.80 -5.60
N SER A 25 -51.79 31.73 -5.92
CA SER A 25 -50.75 31.66 -7.00
C SER A 25 -49.44 32.48 -6.86
N LYS A 26 -48.22 31.94 -7.04
CA LYS A 26 -47.73 30.58 -7.40
C LYS A 26 -46.22 30.43 -7.06
N TYR A 27 -45.81 29.20 -6.72
CA TYR A 27 -44.46 28.61 -6.80
C TYR A 27 -43.20 29.45 -6.52
N ASP A 28 -42.59 29.22 -5.36
CA ASP A 28 -41.14 29.01 -5.24
C ASP A 28 -40.85 27.50 -5.16
N VAL A 29 -39.77 27.02 -5.78
CA VAL A 29 -39.38 25.59 -5.78
C VAL A 29 -38.20 25.36 -4.85
N VAL A 30 -38.47 24.76 -3.69
CA VAL A 30 -37.43 24.25 -2.79
C VAL A 30 -37.08 22.83 -3.22
N TYR A 31 -35.82 22.60 -3.62
CA TYR A 31 -35.28 21.26 -3.89
C TYR A 31 -35.03 20.49 -2.58
N GLY A 32 -36.11 20.11 -1.90
CA GLY A 32 -36.08 19.00 -0.96
C GLY A 32 -35.99 17.69 -1.75
N LEU A 33 -35.02 16.84 -1.42
CA LEU A 33 -34.97 15.47 -1.93
C LEU A 33 -36.16 14.68 -1.37
N GLN A 34 -37.27 14.63 -2.12
CA GLN A 34 -38.38 13.76 -1.81
C GLN A 34 -37.91 12.30 -1.89
N TYR A 35 -38.03 11.59 -0.77
CA TYR A 35 -37.94 10.13 -0.73
C TYR A 35 -39.08 9.57 -1.59
N GLN A 36 -38.77 9.15 -2.82
CA GLN A 36 -39.59 8.15 -3.50
C GLN A 36 -39.15 6.77 -2.99
N PRO A 37 -40.01 6.00 -2.31
CA PRO A 37 -39.75 4.58 -2.11
C PRO A 37 -39.76 3.92 -3.50
N VAL A 38 -38.64 3.34 -3.90
CA VAL A 38 -38.59 2.54 -5.12
C VAL A 38 -39.36 1.25 -4.84
N GLU A 39 -40.54 1.10 -5.46
CA GLU A 39 -41.26 -0.16 -5.46
C GLU A 39 -40.40 -1.23 -6.15
N ILE A 40 -39.85 -2.16 -5.36
CA ILE A 40 -39.06 -3.28 -5.87
C ILE A 40 -40.06 -4.29 -6.45
N TYR A 41 -40.40 -4.14 -7.73
CA TYR A 41 -41.17 -5.12 -8.51
C TYR A 41 -40.33 -6.35 -8.89
N GLY A 42 -39.63 -6.94 -7.92
CA GLY A 42 -39.29 -8.35 -7.92
C GLY A 42 -40.39 -9.11 -7.19
N SER A 43 -40.68 -10.35 -7.57
CA SER A 43 -41.56 -11.18 -6.75
C SER A 43 -40.85 -11.54 -5.44
N SER A 44 -41.59 -11.69 -4.35
CA SER A 44 -41.07 -12.13 -3.03
C SER A 44 -40.52 -13.57 -3.01
N GLU A 45 -40.49 -14.22 -4.18
CA GLU A 45 -39.98 -15.56 -4.44
C GLU A 45 -38.80 -15.55 -5.43
N GLU A 46 -38.34 -14.38 -5.92
CA GLU A 46 -37.18 -14.30 -6.82
C GLU A 46 -35.92 -14.78 -6.09
N CYS A 47 -35.25 -15.77 -6.67
CA CYS A 47 -34.07 -16.39 -6.08
C CYS A 47 -32.82 -15.55 -6.33
N ALA A 48 -32.10 -15.21 -5.25
CA ALA A 48 -30.81 -14.53 -5.29
C ALA A 48 -29.64 -15.51 -5.42
N LEU A 49 -29.78 -16.72 -4.86
CA LEU A 49 -28.82 -17.82 -5.00
C LEU A 49 -29.52 -19.17 -4.90
N VAL A 50 -29.30 -20.03 -5.89
CA VAL A 50 -29.68 -21.45 -5.87
C VAL A 50 -28.48 -22.26 -5.40
N LEU A 51 -28.72 -23.22 -4.51
CA LEU A 51 -27.74 -24.16 -3.98
C LEU A 51 -28.18 -25.58 -4.34
N ASP A 52 -27.27 -26.36 -4.94
CA ASP A 52 -27.55 -27.75 -5.32
C ASP A 52 -27.44 -28.69 -4.11
N GLY A 53 -28.33 -29.68 -4.04
CA GLY A 53 -28.38 -30.68 -2.97
C GLY A 53 -29.74 -30.75 -2.26
N PRO A 54 -29.89 -31.66 -1.29
CA PRO A 54 -31.15 -31.86 -0.58
C PRO A 54 -31.62 -30.56 0.09
N GLY A 55 -32.90 -30.23 -0.07
CA GLY A 55 -33.49 -28.97 0.38
C GLY A 55 -33.26 -28.69 1.87
N ARG A 56 -32.45 -27.67 2.16
CA ARG A 56 -32.15 -27.17 3.52
C ARG A 56 -33.21 -26.14 3.91
N THR A 57 -33.75 -26.26 5.11
CA THR A 57 -34.76 -25.34 5.63
C THR A 57 -34.10 -24.18 6.38
N SER A 58 -34.78 -23.04 6.49
CA SER A 58 -34.38 -21.91 7.34
C SER A 58 -34.56 -22.16 8.86
N LEU A 59 -34.92 -23.39 9.25
CA LEU A 59 -35.12 -23.80 10.64
C LEU A 59 -33.81 -24.37 11.20
N PHE A 60 -32.97 -23.49 11.74
CA PHE A 60 -31.71 -23.86 12.39
C PHE A 60 -31.96 -24.58 13.73
N ASP A 61 -31.39 -25.78 13.89
CA ASP A 61 -31.41 -26.52 15.16
C ASP A 61 -30.22 -26.14 16.05
N TYR A 62 -30.48 -25.31 17.06
CA TYR A 62 -29.51 -24.88 18.07
C TYR A 62 -28.94 -26.02 18.94
N THR A 63 -29.50 -27.23 18.87
CA THR A 63 -29.08 -28.37 19.71
C THR A 63 -27.75 -28.99 19.24
N TYR A 64 -27.33 -28.75 17.99
CA TYR A 64 -26.14 -29.37 17.41
C TYR A 64 -25.17 -28.35 16.80
N ASN A 65 -23.94 -28.35 17.30
CA ASN A 65 -22.84 -27.50 16.82
C ASN A 65 -22.22 -28.06 15.51
N LEU A 66 -23.07 -28.37 14.51
CA LEU A 66 -22.73 -29.17 13.34
C LEU A 66 -22.87 -28.42 12.02
N LEU A 67 -21.83 -27.66 11.67
CA LEU A 67 -21.52 -27.31 10.26
C LEU A 67 -21.08 -28.54 9.42
N ARG A 68 -21.12 -29.75 9.99
CA ARG A 68 -21.04 -31.03 9.28
C ARG A 68 -22.46 -31.41 8.82
N GLY A 69 -22.91 -30.77 7.73
CA GLY A 69 -24.31 -30.76 7.31
C GLY A 69 -24.95 -32.13 7.17
N ASN A 70 -25.87 -32.43 8.09
CA ASN A 70 -26.67 -33.66 8.09
C ASN A 70 -28.13 -33.28 8.43
N PHE A 71 -28.86 -32.77 7.43
CA PHE A 71 -30.21 -32.25 7.58
C PHE A 71 -31.28 -33.30 7.25
N PRO A 72 -32.47 -33.28 7.88
CA PRO A 72 -33.61 -34.08 7.44
C PRO A 72 -33.96 -33.72 5.99
N PRO A 73 -34.08 -34.68 5.06
CA PRO A 73 -34.33 -34.39 3.66
C PRO A 73 -35.77 -33.88 3.47
N THR A 74 -35.91 -32.58 3.16
CA THR A 74 -37.16 -32.06 2.58
C THR A 74 -37.21 -32.35 1.09
N ALA A 75 -38.42 -32.40 0.52
CA ALA A 75 -38.67 -32.93 -0.84
C ALA A 75 -38.26 -32.01 -2.01
N GLY A 76 -37.23 -31.18 -1.83
CA GLY A 76 -36.64 -30.32 -2.86
C GLY A 76 -35.22 -30.77 -3.24
N SER A 77 -34.88 -30.67 -4.52
CA SER A 77 -33.54 -31.00 -5.07
C SER A 77 -32.55 -29.85 -5.04
N GLN A 78 -33.01 -28.66 -4.64
CA GLN A 78 -32.23 -27.42 -4.55
C GLN A 78 -32.75 -26.58 -3.38
N THR A 79 -31.89 -25.71 -2.83
CA THR A 79 -32.25 -24.71 -1.81
C THR A 79 -32.15 -23.31 -2.41
N CYS A 80 -33.13 -22.44 -2.15
CA CYS A 80 -33.10 -21.06 -2.61
C CYS A 80 -32.90 -20.08 -1.45
N ILE A 81 -31.93 -19.17 -1.60
CA ILE A 81 -31.86 -17.92 -0.84
C ILE A 81 -32.51 -16.83 -1.70
N THR A 82 -33.62 -16.25 -1.26
CA THR A 82 -34.33 -15.17 -1.98
C THR A 82 -33.71 -13.81 -1.71
N TYR A 83 -33.98 -12.80 -2.55
CA TYR A 83 -33.55 -11.42 -2.27
C TYR A 83 -34.15 -10.90 -0.95
N ASP A 84 -35.37 -11.34 -0.59
CA ASP A 84 -35.99 -10.99 0.70
C ASP A 84 -35.29 -11.61 1.91
N ALA A 85 -34.72 -12.81 1.79
CA ALA A 85 -33.88 -13.39 2.84
C ALA A 85 -32.60 -12.55 3.06
N VAL A 86 -31.98 -12.06 1.99
CA VAL A 86 -30.82 -11.15 2.06
C VAL A 86 -31.21 -9.78 2.63
N ASN A 87 -32.37 -9.25 2.25
CA ASN A 87 -32.92 -8.00 2.80
C ASN A 87 -33.24 -8.13 4.30
N HIS A 88 -33.79 -9.26 4.74
CA HIS A 88 -34.04 -9.55 6.15
C HIS A 88 -32.72 -9.64 6.95
N ALA A 89 -31.72 -10.36 6.44
CA ALA A 89 -30.38 -10.42 7.05
C ALA A 89 -29.74 -9.02 7.15
N TYR A 90 -29.87 -8.16 6.14
CA TYR A 90 -29.45 -6.76 6.18
C TYR A 90 -30.16 -5.97 7.28
N ILE A 91 -31.48 -6.11 7.41
CA ILE A 91 -32.27 -5.43 8.45
C ILE A 91 -31.82 -5.88 9.85
N GLU A 92 -31.58 -7.17 10.08
CA GLU A 92 -31.08 -7.67 11.36
C GLU A 92 -29.66 -7.17 11.68
N ALA A 93 -28.75 -7.16 10.69
CA ALA A 93 -27.39 -6.64 10.85
C ALA A 93 -27.40 -5.14 11.18
N ARG A 94 -28.26 -4.34 10.53
CA ARG A 94 -28.40 -2.90 10.76
C ARG A 94 -28.93 -2.54 12.15
N LYS A 95 -29.54 -3.46 12.90
CA LYS A 95 -29.91 -3.25 14.32
C LYS A 95 -28.69 -3.21 15.25
N ARG A 96 -27.58 -3.84 14.86
CA ARG A 96 -26.36 -3.97 15.68
C ARG A 96 -25.21 -3.11 15.15
N ILE A 97 -25.04 -3.04 13.83
CA ILE A 97 -23.91 -2.39 13.17
C ILE A 97 -24.33 -1.01 12.65
N ASN A 98 -23.74 0.03 13.23
CA ASN A 98 -23.97 1.42 12.83
C ASN A 98 -23.05 1.83 11.66
N VAL A 99 -23.48 1.50 10.44
CA VAL A 99 -22.76 1.85 9.21
C VAL A 99 -22.53 3.35 9.10
N ALA A 100 -21.27 3.74 8.94
CA ALA A 100 -20.86 5.11 8.71
C ALA A 100 -21.34 5.61 7.34
N ARG A 101 -21.77 6.87 7.30
CA ARG A 101 -22.00 7.61 6.04
C ARG A 101 -21.02 8.79 6.01
N PRO A 102 -19.93 8.72 5.23
CA PRO A 102 -18.94 9.80 5.21
C PRO A 102 -19.58 11.10 4.70
N LYS A 103 -19.14 12.23 5.24
CA LYS A 103 -19.65 13.58 4.86
C LYS A 103 -19.02 14.13 3.58
N THR A 104 -18.16 13.34 2.95
CA THR A 104 -17.29 13.66 1.82
C THR A 104 -17.18 12.42 0.94
N GLU A 105 -16.81 12.58 -0.33
CA GLU A 105 -16.57 11.46 -1.25
C GLU A 105 -15.37 10.58 -0.80
N VAL A 106 -14.44 11.15 -0.01
CA VAL A 106 -13.33 10.42 0.60
C VAL A 106 -13.84 9.53 1.74
N TRP A 107 -13.60 8.22 1.62
CA TRP A 107 -13.82 7.23 2.67
C TRP A 107 -12.56 7.07 3.53
N ARG A 108 -12.74 7.08 4.85
CA ARG A 108 -11.66 6.68 5.79
C ARG A 108 -11.68 5.17 6.00
N PRO A 109 -10.55 4.53 6.36
CA PRO A 109 -10.52 3.08 6.63
C PRO A 109 -11.55 2.65 7.68
N GLU A 110 -11.74 3.44 8.73
CA GLU A 110 -12.67 3.15 9.82
C GLU A 110 -14.13 3.30 9.37
N ASP A 111 -14.44 4.24 8.46
CA ASP A 111 -15.79 4.37 7.89
C ASP A 111 -16.13 3.17 6.99
N LEU A 112 -15.19 2.78 6.13
CA LEU A 112 -15.34 1.64 5.21
C LEU A 112 -15.45 0.31 5.98
N ALA A 113 -14.72 0.16 7.09
CA ALA A 113 -14.78 -1.02 7.96
C ALA A 113 -16.22 -1.32 8.43
N THR A 114 -17.02 -0.31 8.77
CA THR A 114 -18.41 -0.50 9.21
C THR A 114 -19.32 -1.09 8.12
N VAL A 115 -18.99 -0.88 6.84
CA VAL A 115 -19.69 -1.53 5.71
C VAL A 115 -19.22 -2.98 5.58
N GLY A 116 -17.91 -3.25 5.72
CA GLY A 116 -17.35 -4.60 5.73
C GLY A 116 -17.87 -5.46 6.90
N GLU A 117 -18.05 -4.87 8.08
CA GLU A 117 -18.70 -5.49 9.24
C GLU A 117 -20.12 -5.94 8.89
N LEU A 118 -20.91 -5.04 8.28
CA LEU A 118 -22.29 -5.33 7.92
C LEU A 118 -22.38 -6.50 6.93
N LEU A 119 -21.55 -6.48 5.88
CA LEU A 119 -21.49 -7.56 4.90
C LEU A 119 -21.07 -8.90 5.53
N LEU A 120 -20.22 -8.87 6.57
CA LEU A 120 -19.80 -10.06 7.30
C LEU A 120 -20.91 -10.59 8.24
N ASP A 121 -21.69 -9.75 8.93
CA ASP A 121 -22.84 -10.18 9.74
C ASP A 121 -23.96 -10.76 8.85
N ILE A 122 -24.23 -10.14 7.70
CA ILE A 122 -25.17 -10.66 6.68
C ILE A 122 -24.70 -12.03 6.17
N SER A 123 -23.41 -12.15 5.78
CA SER A 123 -22.84 -13.41 5.30
C SER A 123 -22.90 -14.50 6.38
N THR A 124 -22.64 -14.14 7.64
CA THR A 124 -22.72 -15.04 8.80
C THR A 124 -24.15 -15.50 9.06
N ASN A 125 -25.12 -14.57 9.03
CA ASN A 125 -26.53 -14.87 9.24
C ASN A 125 -27.09 -15.80 8.17
N LEU A 126 -26.77 -15.57 6.89
CA LEU A 126 -27.16 -16.46 5.79
C LEU A 126 -26.46 -17.82 5.88
N ALA A 127 -25.16 -17.85 6.19
CA ALA A 127 -24.39 -19.07 6.36
C ALA A 127 -24.94 -19.99 7.46
N GLN A 128 -25.35 -19.40 8.60
CA GLN A 128 -26.00 -20.13 9.68
C GLN A 128 -27.42 -20.56 9.29
N THR A 129 -28.27 -19.63 8.83
CA THR A 129 -29.70 -19.88 8.54
C THR A 129 -29.90 -20.98 7.49
N TYR A 130 -29.03 -21.08 6.49
CA TYR A 130 -29.12 -22.08 5.41
C TYR A 130 -28.13 -23.24 5.55
N GLY A 131 -27.34 -23.30 6.63
CA GLY A 131 -26.37 -24.37 6.86
C GLY A 131 -25.34 -24.50 5.74
N LEU A 132 -24.70 -23.39 5.38
CA LEU A 132 -23.76 -23.33 4.25
C LEU A 132 -22.41 -23.96 4.59
N THR A 133 -21.87 -24.70 3.63
CA THR A 133 -20.50 -25.25 3.69
C THR A 133 -19.47 -24.15 3.41
N PHE A 134 -18.22 -24.40 3.81
CA PHE A 134 -17.09 -23.49 3.53
C PHE A 134 -16.90 -23.18 2.03
N GLU A 135 -17.27 -24.11 1.15
CA GLU A 135 -17.21 -23.90 -0.29
C GLU A 135 -18.33 -22.99 -0.79
N GLU A 136 -19.56 -23.14 -0.29
CA GLU A 136 -20.69 -22.27 -0.64
C GLU A 136 -20.51 -20.84 -0.10
N ILE A 137 -19.89 -20.69 1.07
CA ILE A 137 -19.58 -19.37 1.67
C ILE A 137 -18.59 -18.58 0.77
N GLU A 138 -17.61 -19.25 0.17
CA GLU A 138 -16.56 -18.57 -0.62
C GLU A 138 -16.77 -18.60 -2.14
N LYS A 139 -17.57 -19.52 -2.68
CA LYS A 139 -17.89 -19.59 -4.12
C LYS A 139 -19.31 -19.15 -4.47
N SER A 140 -20.29 -19.38 -3.59
CA SER A 140 -21.71 -19.19 -3.92
C SER A 140 -22.26 -17.86 -3.38
N LEU A 141 -21.99 -17.48 -2.13
CA LEU A 141 -22.41 -16.17 -1.58
C LEU A 141 -21.94 -14.96 -2.42
N PRO A 142 -20.72 -14.93 -3.02
CA PRO A 142 -20.29 -13.82 -3.86
C PRO A 142 -21.03 -13.67 -5.20
N LEU A 143 -21.89 -14.63 -5.56
CA LEU A 143 -22.71 -14.60 -6.79
C LEU A 143 -24.03 -13.86 -6.60
N ILE A 144 -24.44 -13.57 -5.36
CA ILE A 144 -25.66 -12.80 -5.05
C ILE A 144 -25.53 -11.39 -5.61
N ASP A 145 -26.47 -11.00 -6.48
CA ASP A 145 -26.58 -9.63 -6.99
C ASP A 145 -27.12 -8.68 -5.91
N THR A 146 -26.21 -8.12 -5.12
CA THR A 146 -26.56 -7.19 -4.04
C THR A 146 -27.16 -5.88 -4.54
N SER A 147 -27.07 -5.54 -5.84
CA SER A 147 -27.65 -4.32 -6.40
C SER A 147 -29.20 -4.32 -6.39
N LYS A 148 -29.79 -5.53 -6.37
CA LYS A 148 -31.22 -5.78 -6.15
C LYS A 148 -31.65 -5.73 -4.68
N THR A 149 -30.71 -5.69 -3.73
CA THR A 149 -30.98 -5.73 -2.28
C THR A 149 -30.79 -4.36 -1.62
N LEU A 150 -31.22 -4.24 -0.36
CA LEU A 150 -30.98 -3.06 0.48
C LEU A 150 -29.49 -2.75 0.71
N ILE A 151 -28.57 -3.70 0.48
CA ILE A 151 -27.11 -3.50 0.56
C ILE A 151 -26.65 -2.36 -0.37
N ARG A 152 -27.34 -2.12 -1.48
CA ARG A 152 -27.04 -1.02 -2.41
C ARG A 152 -27.03 0.37 -1.75
N GLU A 153 -27.78 0.56 -0.66
CA GLU A 153 -27.88 1.84 0.07
C GLU A 153 -26.63 2.20 0.88
N VAL A 154 -25.75 1.22 1.13
CA VAL A 154 -24.49 1.39 1.88
C VAL A 154 -23.25 1.11 1.02
N CYS A 155 -23.44 0.72 -0.25
CA CYS A 155 -22.33 0.31 -1.11
C CYS A 155 -21.56 1.53 -1.64
N PRO A 156 -20.23 1.66 -1.40
CA PRO A 156 -19.46 2.80 -1.85
C PRO A 156 -19.45 2.94 -3.38
N ALA A 157 -19.71 4.14 -3.90
CA ALA A 157 -19.79 4.40 -5.34
C ALA A 157 -18.53 3.99 -6.12
N PHE A 158 -17.35 4.18 -5.51
CA PHE A 158 -16.05 3.79 -6.10
C PHE A 158 -15.85 2.26 -6.22
N LEU A 159 -16.73 1.45 -5.65
CA LEU A 159 -16.73 -0.01 -5.74
C LEU A 159 -17.87 -0.57 -6.63
N SER A 160 -18.71 0.29 -7.19
CA SER A 160 -19.88 -0.09 -8.01
C SER A 160 -19.88 0.57 -9.40
N ASN A 161 -19.65 1.88 -9.50
CA ASN A 161 -19.76 2.64 -10.74
C ASN A 161 -18.50 3.51 -10.97
N VAL A 162 -17.50 2.99 -11.69
CA VAL A 162 -16.28 3.73 -12.06
C VAL A 162 -16.07 3.70 -13.56
N GLU A 163 -16.25 4.83 -14.23
CA GLU A 163 -15.84 4.99 -15.64
C GLU A 163 -14.34 5.23 -15.74
N CYS A 164 -13.66 4.43 -16.56
CA CYS A 164 -12.23 4.59 -16.84
C CYS A 164 -11.99 5.09 -18.27
N ARG A 165 -11.09 6.05 -18.42
CA ARG A 165 -10.56 6.50 -19.71
C ARG A 165 -9.05 6.26 -19.76
N PRO A 166 -8.50 5.75 -20.87
CA PRO A 166 -7.06 5.56 -21.01
C PRO A 166 -6.34 6.92 -20.99
N GLY A 167 -5.23 7.00 -20.25
CA GLY A 167 -4.51 8.26 -20.02
C GLY A 167 -3.06 8.02 -19.60
N LYS A 168 -2.22 9.05 -19.83
CA LYS A 168 -0.75 9.01 -19.77
C LYS A 168 -0.17 8.84 -18.36
N TYR A 169 -0.86 9.34 -17.33
CA TYR A 169 -0.37 9.34 -15.95
C TYR A 169 -1.22 8.43 -15.04
N ARG A 170 -0.56 7.82 -14.05
CA ARG A 170 -1.18 6.98 -13.01
C ARG A 170 -2.02 7.85 -12.07
N ARG A 171 -3.25 7.44 -11.76
CA ARG A 171 -3.99 8.00 -10.61
C ARG A 171 -3.21 7.68 -9.32
N TYR A 172 -3.40 8.47 -8.26
CA TYR A 172 -2.78 8.22 -6.96
C TYR A 172 -3.49 7.09 -6.19
N ASP A 173 -4.79 6.93 -6.41
CA ASP A 173 -5.62 5.91 -5.77
C ASP A 173 -5.55 4.51 -6.45
N GLY A 174 -4.74 4.36 -7.50
CA GLY A 174 -4.61 3.13 -8.29
C GLY A 174 -5.85 2.72 -9.10
N LEU A 175 -6.94 3.50 -9.07
CA LEU A 175 -8.11 3.22 -9.91
C LEU A 175 -7.74 3.32 -11.40
N CYS A 176 -8.45 2.55 -12.23
CA CYS A 176 -8.22 2.49 -13.67
C CYS A 176 -6.80 2.05 -14.08
N THR A 177 -6.08 1.32 -13.20
CA THR A 177 -4.88 0.55 -13.56
C THR A 177 -5.25 -0.56 -14.55
N ASN A 178 -6.33 -1.29 -14.27
CA ASN A 178 -7.04 -2.11 -15.24
C ASN A 178 -8.27 -1.34 -15.77
N LEU A 179 -8.55 -1.38 -17.08
CA LEU A 179 -9.67 -0.68 -17.70
C LEU A 179 -10.97 -1.49 -17.77
N GLN A 180 -10.89 -2.83 -17.71
CA GLN A 180 -12.04 -3.73 -17.69
C GLN A 180 -12.56 -3.93 -16.25
N ASN A 181 -11.65 -3.89 -15.27
CA ASN A 181 -11.93 -4.01 -13.84
C ASN A 181 -11.36 -2.80 -13.09
N PRO A 182 -12.06 -1.64 -13.06
CA PRO A 182 -11.54 -0.35 -12.56
C PRO A 182 -10.89 -0.34 -11.16
N THR A 183 -11.30 -1.25 -10.28
CA THR A 183 -10.83 -1.37 -8.88
C THR A 183 -9.63 -2.31 -8.71
N TRP A 184 -9.22 -3.03 -9.76
CA TRP A 184 -8.04 -3.89 -9.70
C TRP A 184 -6.77 -3.02 -9.67
N GLY A 185 -6.02 -3.14 -8.56
CA GLY A 185 -4.85 -2.31 -8.27
C GLY A 185 -5.12 -1.04 -7.45
N SER A 186 -6.37 -0.74 -7.07
CA SER A 186 -6.68 0.46 -6.29
C SER A 186 -6.37 0.31 -4.80
N THR A 187 -6.20 1.44 -4.10
CA THR A 187 -6.32 1.50 -2.63
C THR A 187 -7.74 1.14 -2.17
N LEU A 188 -7.89 0.84 -0.89
CA LEU A 188 -9.12 0.39 -0.22
C LEU A 188 -9.73 -0.89 -0.80
N SER A 189 -8.94 -1.67 -1.55
CA SER A 189 -9.34 -2.94 -2.17
C SER A 189 -9.04 -4.13 -1.23
N PRO A 190 -9.87 -5.19 -1.26
CA PRO A 190 -9.57 -6.43 -0.53
C PRO A 190 -8.29 -7.08 -1.06
N PHE A 191 -7.49 -7.68 -0.17
CA PHE A 191 -6.37 -8.52 -0.60
C PHE A 191 -6.90 -9.69 -1.46
N THR A 192 -6.21 -10.00 -2.56
CA THR A 192 -6.55 -11.15 -3.41
C THR A 192 -6.16 -12.44 -2.71
N ARG A 193 -6.87 -13.54 -3.00
CA ARG A 193 -6.63 -14.86 -2.40
C ARG A 193 -6.13 -15.80 -3.50
N LEU A 194 -4.97 -16.44 -3.31
CA LEU A 194 -4.51 -17.51 -4.23
C LEU A 194 -5.28 -18.82 -4.07
N MET A 195 -5.94 -19.00 -2.92
CA MET A 195 -6.69 -20.20 -2.53
C MET A 195 -7.70 -19.86 -1.43
N THR A 196 -8.68 -20.73 -1.21
CA THR A 196 -9.76 -20.53 -0.22
C THR A 196 -9.21 -20.34 1.20
N PRO A 197 -9.64 -19.30 1.95
CA PRO A 197 -9.18 -19.06 3.32
C PRO A 197 -9.58 -20.17 4.30
N ARG A 198 -8.84 -20.26 5.42
CA ARG A 198 -8.99 -21.29 6.45
C ARG A 198 -9.32 -20.68 7.82
N PHE A 199 -10.51 -20.11 7.91
CA PHE A 199 -11.16 -19.79 9.18
C PHE A 199 -11.74 -21.06 9.84
N ALA A 200 -11.78 -21.10 11.17
CA ALA A 200 -12.30 -22.26 11.91
C ALA A 200 -13.83 -22.43 11.78
N ASP A 201 -14.55 -21.31 11.62
CA ASP A 201 -16.00 -21.22 11.36
C ASP A 201 -16.33 -21.08 9.86
N GLY A 202 -15.32 -21.03 8.98
CA GLY A 202 -15.47 -20.73 7.55
C GLY A 202 -15.72 -19.25 7.21
N LEU A 203 -15.84 -18.37 8.19
CA LEU A 203 -16.29 -16.97 8.02
C LEU A 203 -15.30 -15.94 8.57
N SER A 204 -14.80 -16.12 9.80
CA SER A 204 -13.91 -15.15 10.43
C SER A 204 -13.05 -15.68 11.58
N ALA A 205 -13.42 -16.77 12.26
CA ALA A 205 -12.68 -17.27 13.42
C ALA A 205 -11.24 -17.68 13.02
N PRO A 206 -10.20 -17.26 13.76
CA PRO A 206 -8.81 -17.59 13.43
C PRO A 206 -8.56 -19.09 13.21
N ARG A 207 -7.54 -19.42 12.41
CA ARG A 207 -7.21 -20.80 12.07
C ARG A 207 -6.86 -21.63 13.33
N ILE A 208 -7.47 -22.81 13.46
CA ILE A 208 -7.18 -23.83 14.48
C ILE A 208 -6.39 -25.02 13.87
N ALA A 209 -5.96 -25.97 14.71
CA ALA A 209 -5.24 -27.17 14.29
C ALA A 209 -6.15 -28.18 13.55
N VAL A 210 -5.54 -29.09 12.78
CA VAL A 210 -6.27 -30.14 12.03
C VAL A 210 -7.01 -31.13 12.94
N SER A 211 -6.59 -31.26 14.19
CA SER A 211 -7.28 -32.04 15.23
C SER A 211 -8.55 -31.37 15.78
N GLY A 212 -8.80 -30.10 15.44
CA GLY A 212 -9.87 -29.29 16.01
C GLY A 212 -9.53 -28.63 17.36
N ARG A 213 -8.26 -28.72 17.80
CA ARG A 213 -7.73 -27.99 18.97
C ARG A 213 -7.13 -26.64 18.55
N GLU A 214 -6.91 -25.76 19.52
CA GLU A 214 -6.19 -24.50 19.30
C GLU A 214 -4.76 -24.74 18.78
N LEU A 215 -4.27 -23.84 17.93
CA LEU A 215 -2.86 -23.85 17.53
C LEU A 215 -1.95 -23.41 18.70
N PRO A 216 -0.69 -23.86 18.74
CA PRO A 216 0.29 -23.36 19.71
C PRO A 216 0.35 -21.83 19.69
N LEU A 217 0.38 -21.19 20.87
CA LEU A 217 0.43 -19.73 20.98
C LEU A 217 1.54 -19.17 20.09
N SER A 218 1.29 -18.04 19.41
CA SER A 218 2.25 -17.45 18.48
C SER A 218 3.61 -17.14 19.15
N ARG A 219 3.61 -16.80 20.45
CA ARG A 219 4.82 -16.67 21.27
C ARG A 219 5.53 -17.99 21.59
N VAL A 220 4.80 -19.11 21.71
CA VAL A 220 5.41 -20.44 21.81
C VAL A 220 6.08 -20.83 20.49
N VAL A 221 5.47 -20.51 19.35
CA VAL A 221 6.12 -20.71 18.03
C VAL A 221 7.37 -19.84 17.92
N SER A 222 7.26 -18.53 18.17
CA SER A 222 8.38 -17.58 18.14
C SER A 222 9.56 -18.04 19.01
N ARG A 223 9.34 -18.26 20.31
CA ARG A 223 10.43 -18.57 21.25
C ARG A 223 11.12 -19.93 21.04
N THR A 224 10.52 -20.84 20.26
CA THR A 224 10.97 -22.24 20.10
C THR A 224 11.52 -22.50 18.71
N MET A 225 10.89 -21.91 17.69
CA MET A 225 11.33 -22.01 16.30
C MET A 225 12.33 -20.92 15.92
N HIS A 226 12.18 -19.73 16.51
CA HIS A 226 12.83 -18.50 16.06
C HIS A 226 13.69 -17.81 17.15
N PRO A 227 14.71 -18.50 17.71
CA PRO A 227 15.71 -17.88 18.58
C PRO A 227 16.73 -17.07 17.77
N ASP A 228 17.69 -16.46 18.47
CA ASP A 228 18.75 -15.61 17.92
C ASP A 228 20.07 -16.41 17.93
N GLU A 229 20.18 -17.36 17.00
CA GLU A 229 21.19 -18.44 16.98
C GLU A 229 21.86 -18.65 15.59
N GLY A 230 21.44 -17.89 14.58
CA GLY A 230 21.75 -18.10 13.17
C GLY A 230 23.16 -17.70 12.72
N TYR A 231 23.57 -18.24 11.57
CA TYR A 231 24.90 -18.04 10.99
C TYR A 231 24.82 -17.09 9.78
N HIS A 232 25.83 -16.26 9.57
CA HIS A 232 25.76 -15.10 8.66
C HIS A 232 26.51 -15.33 7.32
N ASP A 233 26.44 -16.54 6.76
CA ASP A 233 27.22 -16.92 5.58
C ASP A 233 26.42 -16.82 4.26
N HIS A 234 26.46 -15.64 3.63
CA HIS A 234 25.92 -15.41 2.28
C HIS A 234 26.46 -14.12 1.64
N ALA A 235 26.25 -13.97 0.33
CA ALA A 235 26.65 -12.79 -0.44
C ALA A 235 25.78 -11.52 -0.23
N GLY A 236 24.70 -11.59 0.55
CA GLY A 236 23.73 -10.50 0.75
C GLY A 236 24.16 -9.41 1.73
N THR A 237 23.90 -8.16 1.37
CA THR A 237 24.08 -6.99 2.26
C THR A 237 22.77 -6.53 2.89
N VAL A 238 22.85 -5.70 3.93
CA VAL A 238 21.68 -5.06 4.58
C VAL A 238 20.88 -4.18 3.61
N MET A 239 21.47 -3.73 2.49
CA MET A 239 20.74 -3.03 1.41
C MET A 239 19.62 -3.87 0.78
N VAL A 240 19.71 -5.21 0.76
CA VAL A 240 18.60 -6.09 0.33
C VAL A 240 17.36 -5.83 1.19
N ILE A 241 17.55 -5.69 2.50
CA ILE A 241 16.48 -5.44 3.47
C ILE A 241 15.92 -4.03 3.31
N ALA A 242 16.81 -3.04 3.11
CA ALA A 242 16.42 -1.64 2.92
C ALA A 242 15.56 -1.46 1.65
N TRP A 243 15.93 -2.09 0.54
CA TRP A 243 15.11 -2.09 -0.68
C TRP A 243 13.85 -2.93 -0.52
N GLY A 244 13.94 -4.12 0.10
CA GLY A 244 12.81 -5.00 0.33
C GLY A 244 11.70 -4.37 1.18
N GLN A 245 12.05 -3.70 2.29
CA GLN A 245 11.08 -2.98 3.10
C GLN A 245 10.52 -1.75 2.36
N PHE A 246 11.35 -1.02 1.61
CA PHE A 246 10.87 0.09 0.78
C PHE A 246 9.89 -0.38 -0.31
N MET A 247 10.05 -1.59 -0.86
CA MET A 247 9.08 -2.20 -1.77
C MET A 247 7.84 -2.76 -1.06
N ASP A 248 7.97 -3.34 0.14
CA ASP A 248 6.79 -3.73 0.93
C ASP A 248 5.94 -2.52 1.26
N HIS A 249 6.56 -1.38 1.56
CA HIS A 249 5.86 -0.14 1.86
C HIS A 249 5.28 0.56 0.61
N ASP A 250 5.55 0.07 -0.61
CA ASP A 250 4.83 0.48 -1.83
C ASP A 250 3.63 -0.45 -2.09
N TYR A 251 3.69 -1.70 -1.63
CA TYR A 251 2.66 -2.71 -1.81
C TYR A 251 1.65 -2.82 -0.67
N THR A 252 2.08 -2.95 0.58
CA THR A 252 1.27 -3.47 1.68
C THR A 252 1.15 -2.48 2.84
N LEU A 253 -0.09 -2.14 3.20
CA LEU A 253 -0.46 -1.53 4.46
C LEU A 253 -1.85 -2.04 4.87
N THR A 254 -1.88 -3.01 5.78
CA THR A 254 -3.15 -3.59 6.26
C THR A 254 -3.96 -2.58 7.07
N ALA A 255 -5.22 -2.39 6.72
CA ALA A 255 -6.14 -1.56 7.50
C ALA A 255 -6.45 -2.18 8.87
N THR A 256 -6.14 -1.48 9.97
CA THR A 256 -6.36 -1.92 11.36
C THR A 256 -6.82 -0.75 12.24
N PRO A 257 -7.48 -1.01 13.39
CA PRO A 257 -7.58 -0.02 14.46
C PRO A 257 -6.19 0.43 14.92
N LEU A 258 -6.06 1.72 15.26
CA LEU A 258 -4.85 2.33 15.79
C LEU A 258 -5.17 2.95 17.15
N ASP A 259 -4.18 3.05 18.04
CA ASP A 259 -4.35 3.75 19.33
C ASP A 259 -4.87 5.20 19.10
N PRO A 260 -5.95 5.62 19.79
CA PRO A 260 -6.62 6.89 19.50
C PRO A 260 -5.87 8.14 19.98
N LEU A 261 -4.78 7.99 20.74
CA LEU A 261 -3.96 9.10 21.26
C LEU A 261 -2.68 9.31 20.46
N ASN A 262 -1.99 8.22 20.09
CA ASN A 262 -0.66 8.25 19.48
C ASN A 262 -0.63 7.73 18.03
N ARG A 263 -1.63 6.96 17.60
CA ARG A 263 -1.81 6.43 16.23
C ARG A 263 -0.66 5.58 15.68
N ASN A 264 0.31 5.21 16.52
CA ASN A 264 1.49 4.41 16.18
C ASN A 264 1.41 2.98 16.74
N ASP A 265 0.91 2.86 17.97
CA ASP A 265 0.73 1.58 18.64
C ASP A 265 -0.60 0.94 18.22
N PRO A 266 -0.71 -0.40 18.28
CA PRO A 266 -2.00 -1.07 18.22
C PRO A 266 -2.94 -0.53 19.30
N GLU A 267 -4.24 -0.55 19.02
CA GLU A 267 -5.29 -0.32 20.02
C GLU A 267 -5.09 -1.22 21.27
N GLU A 268 -5.26 -0.63 22.46
CA GLU A 268 -4.99 -1.33 23.74
C GLU A 268 -6.05 -2.40 24.03
N CYS A 269 -5.60 -3.64 24.18
CA CYS A 269 -6.44 -4.82 24.38
C CYS A 269 -6.10 -5.57 25.67
N CYS A 270 -4.82 -5.69 26.03
CA CYS A 270 -4.37 -6.49 27.18
C CYS A 270 -4.83 -5.91 28.53
N SER A 271 -4.78 -4.59 28.70
CA SER A 271 -5.15 -3.91 29.96
C SER A 271 -6.66 -3.74 30.14
N ARG A 272 -7.49 -4.03 29.12
CA ARG A 272 -8.91 -3.68 29.09
C ARG A 272 -9.80 -4.84 29.55
N PRO A 273 -10.78 -4.61 30.44
CA PRO A 273 -11.77 -5.65 30.77
C PRO A 273 -12.63 -5.96 29.53
N PRO A 274 -13.17 -7.18 29.37
CA PRO A 274 -13.79 -7.62 28.10
C PRO A 274 -14.88 -6.70 27.54
N HIS A 275 -15.66 -6.02 28.39
CA HIS A 275 -16.73 -5.11 27.98
C HIS A 275 -16.24 -3.70 27.57
N LEU A 276 -14.94 -3.40 27.72
CA LEU A 276 -14.26 -2.18 27.25
C LEU A 276 -13.18 -2.48 26.21
N LYS A 277 -13.02 -3.75 25.78
CA LYS A 277 -12.14 -4.11 24.67
C LYS A 277 -12.75 -3.63 23.36
N ASN A 278 -11.88 -3.18 22.45
CA ASN A 278 -12.27 -2.94 21.08
C ASN A 278 -12.74 -4.27 20.44
N PRO A 279 -13.84 -4.32 19.65
CA PRO A 279 -14.33 -5.55 19.01
C PRO A 279 -13.30 -6.28 18.13
N TYR A 280 -12.21 -5.60 17.76
CA TYR A 280 -11.12 -6.12 16.97
C TYR A 280 -9.97 -6.75 17.79
N CYS A 281 -10.02 -6.71 19.12
CA CYS A 281 -8.98 -7.30 19.96
C CYS A 281 -8.84 -8.82 19.74
N ASN A 282 -7.61 -9.27 19.53
CA ASN A 282 -7.23 -10.67 19.32
C ASN A 282 -5.80 -10.89 19.85
N GLU A 283 -5.62 -10.63 21.14
CA GLU A 283 -4.31 -10.49 21.78
C GLU A 283 -3.39 -11.70 21.61
N ILE A 284 -2.08 -11.44 21.66
CA ILE A 284 -1.08 -12.50 21.73
C ILE A 284 -0.84 -12.82 23.21
N LEU A 285 -1.35 -13.97 23.65
CA LEU A 285 -1.09 -14.48 24.99
C LEU A 285 0.37 -14.95 25.12
N ILE A 286 1.00 -14.61 26.25
CA ILE A 286 2.36 -15.05 26.59
C ILE A 286 2.24 -16.15 27.65
N PRO A 287 2.84 -17.33 27.41
CA PRO A 287 2.75 -18.46 28.34
C PRO A 287 3.49 -18.17 29.65
N GLU A 288 3.09 -18.86 30.73
CA GLU A 288 3.54 -18.54 32.08
C GLU A 288 5.05 -18.68 32.31
N ASP A 289 5.67 -19.57 31.54
CA ASP A 289 7.06 -20.01 31.59
C ASP A 289 8.02 -19.21 30.67
N ASP A 290 7.52 -18.22 29.90
CA ASP A 290 8.31 -17.52 28.87
C ASP A 290 9.65 -16.97 29.41
N TYR A 291 10.76 -17.41 28.80
CA TYR A 291 12.11 -17.16 29.31
C TYR A 291 12.43 -15.68 29.49
N PHE A 292 11.83 -14.80 28.68
CA PHE A 292 12.09 -13.37 28.64
C PHE A 292 10.96 -12.59 29.34
N TYR A 293 9.72 -12.73 28.88
CA TYR A 293 8.62 -11.86 29.33
C TYR A 293 8.21 -12.10 30.79
N ARG A 294 8.47 -13.29 31.35
CA ARG A 294 8.26 -13.54 32.78
C ARG A 294 9.13 -12.65 33.68
N LEU A 295 10.30 -12.21 33.20
CA LEU A 295 11.22 -11.32 33.92
C LEU A 295 10.64 -9.90 34.13
N PHE A 296 9.59 -9.58 33.38
CA PHE A 296 8.89 -8.28 33.41
C PHE A 296 7.41 -8.43 33.81
N ASN A 297 6.98 -9.63 34.23
CA ASN A 297 5.59 -9.98 34.55
C ASN A 297 4.58 -9.69 33.42
N VAL A 298 5.01 -9.84 32.16
CA VAL A 298 4.13 -9.64 30.99
C VAL A 298 3.48 -10.98 30.60
N ARG A 299 2.16 -10.98 30.43
CA ARG A 299 1.33 -12.16 30.08
C ARG A 299 0.58 -12.01 28.74
N CYS A 300 0.71 -10.86 28.08
CA CYS A 300 -0.09 -10.49 26.91
C CYS A 300 0.65 -9.41 26.09
N MET A 301 0.51 -9.42 24.75
CA MET A 301 0.87 -8.32 23.86
C MET A 301 -0.36 -7.86 23.07
N ASP A 302 -0.55 -6.55 22.98
CA ASP A 302 -1.70 -5.93 22.30
C ASP A 302 -1.69 -6.24 20.80
N PHE A 303 -2.79 -6.80 20.31
CA PHE A 303 -2.95 -7.13 18.90
C PHE A 303 -4.41 -6.96 18.49
N VAL A 304 -4.63 -6.26 17.39
CA VAL A 304 -5.95 -6.13 16.74
C VAL A 304 -6.00 -6.78 15.37
N ARG A 305 -7.15 -7.39 15.10
CA ARG A 305 -7.58 -7.88 13.79
C ARG A 305 -7.64 -6.76 12.76
N ALA A 306 -7.39 -7.09 11.51
CA ALA A 306 -7.58 -6.16 10.40
C ALA A 306 -9.06 -5.89 10.13
N PHE A 307 -9.37 -4.71 9.61
CA PHE A 307 -10.73 -4.32 9.23
C PHE A 307 -11.26 -5.21 8.09
N PRO A 308 -12.53 -5.67 8.12
CA PRO A 308 -13.14 -6.38 7.01
C PRO A 308 -13.30 -5.43 5.81
N ALA A 309 -12.95 -5.92 4.63
CA ALA A 309 -13.07 -5.19 3.38
C ALA A 309 -14.50 -5.23 2.82
N VAL A 310 -14.78 -4.25 1.98
CA VAL A 310 -15.92 -4.30 1.05
C VAL A 310 -15.43 -4.89 -0.27
N ARG A 311 -15.92 -6.09 -0.64
CA ARG A 311 -15.62 -6.69 -1.95
C ARG A 311 -16.25 -5.82 -3.07
N PRO A 312 -15.64 -5.66 -4.27
CA PRO A 312 -16.26 -4.90 -5.37
C PRO A 312 -17.67 -5.39 -5.69
N GLY A 313 -18.61 -4.46 -5.90
CA GLY A 313 -20.05 -4.75 -5.95
C GLY A 313 -20.67 -5.14 -4.61
N CYS A 314 -20.00 -4.86 -3.48
CA CYS A 314 -20.44 -5.19 -2.12
C CYS A 314 -20.85 -6.66 -1.91
N ARG A 315 -20.17 -7.58 -2.61
CA ARG A 315 -20.42 -9.02 -2.56
C ARG A 315 -20.19 -9.62 -1.17
N LEU A 316 -21.04 -10.57 -0.83
CA LEU A 316 -21.01 -11.36 0.42
C LEU A 316 -19.91 -12.44 0.38
N GLY A 317 -19.60 -13.03 1.53
CA GLY A 317 -18.57 -14.08 1.71
C GLY A 317 -17.85 -13.99 3.06
N SER A 318 -16.78 -14.76 3.24
CA SER A 318 -15.95 -14.71 4.46
C SER A 318 -15.14 -13.42 4.58
N ARG A 319 -14.56 -13.18 5.77
CA ARG A 319 -13.69 -12.05 6.07
C ARG A 319 -12.49 -12.02 5.13
N VAL A 320 -12.29 -10.88 4.48
CA VAL A 320 -11.06 -10.56 3.75
C VAL A 320 -10.63 -9.15 4.17
N PRO A 321 -9.39 -8.94 4.64
CA PRO A 321 -8.90 -7.61 4.94
C PRO A 321 -8.64 -6.76 3.69
N PHE A 322 -8.50 -5.44 3.84
CA PHE A 322 -8.13 -4.54 2.74
C PHE A 322 -6.77 -3.88 2.91
N ASN A 323 -6.21 -3.50 1.76
CA ASN A 323 -4.98 -2.74 1.62
C ASN A 323 -5.28 -1.24 1.63
N LEU A 324 -4.39 -0.44 2.24
CA LEU A 324 -4.41 1.02 2.17
C LEU A 324 -3.52 1.58 1.06
N LEU A 325 -2.72 0.74 0.38
CA LEU A 325 -1.88 1.11 -0.77
C LEU A 325 -2.43 0.54 -2.08
N THR A 326 -1.80 0.87 -3.20
CA THR A 326 -2.15 0.34 -4.52
C THR A 326 -1.61 -1.08 -4.72
N GLY A 327 -1.99 -1.74 -5.84
CA GLY A 327 -1.58 -3.12 -6.16
C GLY A 327 -0.32 -3.24 -7.03
N VAL A 328 0.38 -2.15 -7.28
CA VAL A 328 1.46 -2.06 -8.26
C VAL A 328 2.59 -1.18 -7.71
N LEU A 329 3.82 -1.39 -8.19
CA LEU A 329 4.92 -0.46 -7.90
C LEU A 329 4.67 0.86 -8.61
N ASP A 330 4.15 1.85 -7.90
CA ASP A 330 3.87 3.20 -8.40
C ASP A 330 4.46 4.32 -7.54
N GLY A 331 5.37 3.98 -6.62
CA GLY A 331 6.09 4.93 -5.79
C GLY A 331 5.17 5.69 -4.84
N ASN A 332 4.05 5.12 -4.41
CA ASN A 332 3.18 5.72 -3.40
C ASN A 332 3.92 5.92 -2.05
N THR A 333 5.00 5.19 -1.79
CA THR A 333 6.03 5.52 -0.77
C THR A 333 6.56 6.96 -0.83
N VAL A 334 6.66 7.52 -2.04
CA VAL A 334 7.19 8.87 -2.31
C VAL A 334 6.06 9.86 -2.60
N TYR A 335 5.06 9.45 -3.39
CA TYR A 335 4.02 10.35 -3.93
C TYR A 335 2.69 10.31 -3.19
N GLY A 336 2.44 9.26 -2.41
CA GLY A 336 1.21 9.03 -1.65
C GLY A 336 0.00 8.61 -2.49
N ILE A 337 -0.99 8.05 -1.79
CA ILE A 337 -2.18 7.42 -2.39
C ILE A 337 -3.34 8.39 -2.71
N THR A 338 -3.19 9.70 -2.48
CA THR A 338 -4.23 10.70 -2.81
C THR A 338 -3.63 11.97 -3.39
N GLU A 339 -4.31 12.57 -4.36
CA GLU A 339 -3.87 13.81 -5.03
C GLU A 339 -3.70 14.98 -4.05
N ASN A 340 -4.57 15.09 -3.05
CA ASN A 340 -4.50 16.14 -2.03
C ASN A 340 -3.24 16.01 -1.15
N PHE A 341 -2.85 14.77 -0.80
CA PHE A 341 -1.62 14.52 -0.05
C PHE A 341 -0.37 14.67 -0.93
N ALA A 342 -0.43 14.22 -2.19
CA ALA A 342 0.64 14.50 -3.17
C ALA A 342 0.88 16.00 -3.35
N ARG A 343 -0.18 16.83 -3.36
CA ARG A 343 -0.05 18.30 -3.35
C ARG A 343 0.58 18.86 -2.06
N LYS A 344 0.35 18.25 -0.87
CA LYS A 344 1.03 18.59 0.40
C LYS A 344 2.54 18.26 0.38
N LEU A 345 2.95 17.28 -0.44
CA LEU A 345 4.34 16.85 -0.60
C LEU A 345 5.10 17.65 -1.67
N ARG A 346 4.43 18.44 -2.52
CA ARG A 346 5.04 19.26 -3.57
C ARG A 346 5.39 20.67 -3.10
N THR A 347 6.26 21.34 -3.85
CA THR A 347 6.52 22.79 -3.75
C THR A 347 5.44 23.63 -4.44
N GLY A 348 4.77 23.07 -5.46
CA GLY A 348 3.95 23.82 -6.41
C GLY A 348 4.77 24.69 -7.39
N TYR A 349 6.08 24.45 -7.50
CA TYR A 349 6.96 25.11 -8.46
C TYR A 349 8.13 24.22 -8.92
N GLY A 350 8.33 24.14 -10.24
CA GLY A 350 9.42 23.41 -10.88
C GLY A 350 9.27 21.89 -10.93
N GLY A 351 8.06 21.38 -10.65
CA GLY A 351 7.75 19.95 -10.55
C GLY A 351 8.31 19.28 -9.29
N LEU A 352 8.72 20.05 -8.28
CA LEU A 352 9.53 19.56 -7.16
C LEU A 352 8.70 19.02 -5.98
N LEU A 353 9.27 18.04 -5.28
CA LEU A 353 8.89 17.68 -3.91
C LEU A 353 9.49 18.68 -2.91
N ARG A 354 8.73 19.02 -1.88
CA ARG A 354 9.15 19.83 -0.72
C ARG A 354 10.18 19.02 0.08
N MET A 355 11.33 19.62 0.35
CA MET A 355 12.42 19.04 1.15
C MET A 355 12.83 19.97 2.30
N ASN A 356 13.69 19.48 3.21
CA ASN A 356 14.18 20.21 4.37
C ASN A 356 15.70 20.54 4.22
N PRO A 357 16.07 21.79 3.88
CA PRO A 357 17.45 22.21 3.61
C PRO A 357 18.29 22.45 4.87
N VAL A 358 18.13 21.60 5.90
CA VAL A 358 18.71 21.76 7.25
C VAL A 358 20.24 21.79 7.28
N PHE A 359 20.92 21.26 6.24
CA PHE A 359 22.37 21.26 6.11
C PHE A 359 22.90 22.11 4.94
N SER A 360 22.07 23.02 4.43
CA SER A 360 22.44 23.91 3.32
C SER A 360 23.68 24.79 3.62
N GLU A 361 23.92 25.14 4.89
CA GLU A 361 25.14 25.84 5.33
C GLU A 361 26.44 25.01 5.15
N TYR A 362 26.33 23.68 5.10
CA TYR A 362 27.44 22.75 4.81
C TYR A 362 27.51 22.35 3.34
N GLY A 363 26.60 22.84 2.49
CA GLY A 363 26.49 22.45 1.08
C GLY A 363 25.98 21.02 0.85
N LEU A 364 25.41 20.36 1.87
CA LEU A 364 24.86 19.01 1.76
C LEU A 364 23.41 19.02 1.26
N LYS A 365 22.97 17.91 0.67
CA LYS A 365 21.62 17.75 0.12
C LYS A 365 20.55 17.72 1.23
N ASP A 366 19.37 18.23 0.88
CA ASP A 366 18.21 18.32 1.76
C ASP A 366 17.78 16.95 2.32
N LEU A 367 17.16 16.94 3.50
CA LEU A 367 16.43 15.78 4.03
C LEU A 367 14.96 15.80 3.58
N LEU A 368 14.20 14.75 3.90
CA LEU A 368 12.75 14.77 3.78
C LEU A 368 12.11 15.94 4.58
N PRO A 369 10.92 16.41 4.18
CA PRO A 369 10.19 17.43 4.91
C PRO A 369 9.83 16.99 6.33
N LEU A 370 9.62 17.96 7.23
CA LEU A 370 9.14 17.70 8.59
C LEU A 370 7.62 17.53 8.61
N LYS A 371 7.14 16.56 9.42
CA LYS A 371 5.73 16.32 9.69
C LYS A 371 5.25 17.27 10.80
N LEU A 372 4.46 18.28 10.44
CA LEU A 372 4.11 19.39 11.34
C LEU A 372 2.67 19.34 11.89
N ASP A 373 1.78 18.59 11.25
CA ASP A 373 0.36 18.49 11.58
C ASP A 373 0.07 17.40 12.62
N ILE A 374 0.70 16.23 12.50
CA ILE A 374 0.72 15.20 13.56
C ILE A 374 2.18 14.84 13.87
N PRO A 375 2.91 15.66 14.66
CA PRO A 375 4.37 15.56 14.83
C PRO A 375 4.92 14.28 15.46
N ASP A 376 4.06 13.44 16.05
CA ASP A 376 4.41 12.16 16.67
C ASP A 376 3.89 10.95 15.86
N GLU A 377 3.11 11.13 14.79
CA GLU A 377 2.61 9.98 14.01
C GLU A 377 3.71 9.44 13.07
N GLY A 378 4.16 8.22 13.35
CA GLY A 378 5.22 7.47 12.69
C GLY A 378 6.47 7.27 13.56
N CYS A 379 6.70 8.09 14.59
CA CYS A 379 7.97 8.10 15.33
C CYS A 379 7.84 8.55 16.80
N THR A 380 8.88 8.40 17.63
CA THR A 380 8.86 8.79 19.05
C THR A 380 9.83 9.92 19.34
N ARG A 381 9.32 11.16 19.43
CA ARG A 381 10.15 12.37 19.57
C ARG A 381 10.92 12.42 20.90
N PRO A 382 12.26 12.68 20.88
CA PRO A 382 13.06 12.81 22.10
C PRO A 382 12.85 14.18 22.78
N ASN A 383 12.38 15.18 22.04
CA ASN A 383 12.04 16.52 22.52
C ASN A 383 11.10 17.21 21.51
N LYS A 384 10.51 18.34 21.89
CA LYS A 384 9.52 19.05 21.06
C LYS A 384 10.08 19.69 19.78
N SER A 385 11.40 19.77 19.62
CA SER A 385 12.08 20.46 18.52
C SER A 385 12.60 19.54 17.41
N MET A 386 12.58 18.22 17.61
CA MET A 386 12.94 17.22 16.60
C MET A 386 11.68 16.49 16.15
N TYR A 387 11.37 16.48 14.85
CA TYR A 387 10.10 16.02 14.29
C TYR A 387 10.23 14.66 13.60
N CYS A 388 9.11 13.97 13.37
CA CYS A 388 9.07 12.93 12.35
C CYS A 388 9.29 13.54 10.95
N PHE A 389 9.84 12.76 10.03
CA PHE A 389 9.85 13.08 8.61
C PHE A 389 8.51 12.74 7.95
N GLU A 390 8.24 13.38 6.81
CA GLU A 390 7.03 13.21 6.02
C GLU A 390 7.40 12.76 4.59
N ALA A 391 6.64 11.80 4.05
CA ALA A 391 6.76 11.27 2.70
C ALA A 391 5.39 10.73 2.25
N GLY A 392 5.32 10.02 1.11
CA GLY A 392 4.09 9.44 0.58
C GLY A 392 3.38 8.42 1.48
N GLU A 393 4.13 7.72 2.33
CA GLU A 393 3.62 6.65 3.20
C GLU A 393 3.95 6.88 4.69
N ILE A 394 3.06 6.45 5.59
CA ILE A 394 3.06 6.85 7.01
C ILE A 394 4.16 6.19 7.86
N ARG A 395 4.65 5.01 7.47
CA ARG A 395 5.71 4.27 8.16
C ARG A 395 7.12 4.69 7.70
N VAL A 396 7.30 5.78 6.94
CA VAL A 396 8.63 6.31 6.55
C VAL A 396 9.63 6.50 7.71
N ASN A 397 9.14 6.62 8.95
CA ASN A 397 9.95 6.74 10.17
C ASN A 397 10.06 5.44 11.00
N GLU A 398 9.43 4.34 10.56
CA GLU A 398 9.35 3.06 11.30
C GLU A 398 10.73 2.55 11.68
N GLN A 399 11.71 2.71 10.79
CA GLN A 399 13.12 2.53 11.08
C GLN A 399 13.96 3.51 10.24
N LEU A 400 15.15 3.88 10.73
CA LEU A 400 15.95 5.01 10.20
C LEU A 400 16.47 4.80 8.76
N VAL A 401 16.86 3.58 8.42
CA VAL A 401 17.34 3.20 7.08
C VAL A 401 16.22 3.30 6.04
N LEU A 402 14.97 2.99 6.42
CA LEU A 402 13.82 3.25 5.56
C LEU A 402 13.68 4.75 5.28
N THR A 403 13.82 5.60 6.30
CA THR A 403 13.86 7.07 6.11
C THR A 403 14.98 7.50 5.13
N CYS A 404 16.13 6.81 5.13
CA CYS A 404 17.19 7.04 4.15
C CYS A 404 16.75 6.68 2.72
N MET A 405 16.04 5.56 2.53
CA MET A 405 15.51 5.14 1.22
C MET A 405 14.46 6.13 0.68
N HIS A 406 13.47 6.54 1.48
CA HIS A 406 12.51 7.56 1.06
C HIS A 406 13.21 8.91 0.75
N THR A 407 14.25 9.28 1.53
CA THR A 407 15.05 10.49 1.25
C THR A 407 15.80 10.39 -0.08
N LEU A 408 16.39 9.23 -0.39
CA LEU A 408 17.12 8.97 -1.62
C LEU A 408 16.23 9.18 -2.86
N VAL A 409 15.05 8.58 -2.87
CA VAL A 409 14.15 8.62 -4.03
C VAL A 409 13.43 9.98 -4.14
N ALA A 410 13.16 10.66 -3.03
CA ALA A 410 12.66 12.05 -3.06
C ALA A 410 13.72 13.03 -3.60
N ARG A 411 15.01 12.82 -3.29
CA ARG A 411 16.13 13.56 -3.93
C ARG A 411 16.21 13.25 -5.43
N GLU A 412 16.06 11.99 -5.83
CA GLU A 412 16.11 11.56 -7.23
C GLU A 412 15.00 12.21 -8.08
N HIS A 413 13.74 12.21 -7.60
CA HIS A 413 12.66 12.94 -8.27
C HIS A 413 13.01 14.43 -8.48
N ASN A 414 13.58 15.08 -7.45
CA ASN A 414 14.06 16.46 -7.55
C ASN A 414 15.31 16.63 -8.43
N ARG A 415 16.07 15.57 -8.73
CA ARG A 415 17.16 15.55 -9.71
C ARG A 415 16.59 15.48 -11.13
N ILE A 416 15.66 14.56 -11.39
CA ILE A 416 14.96 14.40 -12.68
C ILE A 416 14.23 15.69 -13.06
N ALA A 417 13.39 16.24 -12.16
CA ALA A 417 12.62 17.46 -12.42
C ALA A 417 13.51 18.66 -12.82
N LYS A 418 14.62 18.87 -12.09
CA LYS A 418 15.61 19.91 -12.41
C LYS A 418 16.38 19.66 -13.71
N GLY A 419 16.41 18.42 -14.19
CA GLY A 419 16.95 18.04 -15.50
C GLY A 419 15.94 18.28 -16.63
N LEU A 420 14.71 17.80 -16.47
CA LEU A 420 13.61 17.99 -17.41
C LEU A 420 13.32 19.48 -17.67
N ALA A 421 13.31 20.31 -16.63
CA ALA A 421 13.13 21.77 -16.75
C ALA A 421 14.23 22.49 -17.57
N ARG A 422 15.39 21.85 -17.79
CA ARG A 422 16.47 22.39 -18.64
C ARG A 422 16.32 22.02 -20.10
N VAL A 423 15.79 20.83 -20.40
CA VAL A 423 15.55 20.35 -21.77
C VAL A 423 14.19 20.80 -22.30
N ASN A 424 13.21 21.01 -21.42
CA ASN A 424 11.87 21.51 -21.72
C ASN A 424 11.52 22.78 -20.90
N PRO A 425 12.08 23.96 -21.23
CA PRO A 425 11.78 25.21 -20.52
C PRO A 425 10.32 25.68 -20.66
N HIS A 426 9.53 25.04 -21.52
CA HIS A 426 8.10 25.30 -21.76
C HIS A 426 7.15 24.44 -20.90
N TRP A 427 7.66 23.45 -20.16
CA TRP A 427 6.84 22.62 -19.28
C TRP A 427 6.46 23.34 -17.98
N ASP A 428 5.22 23.12 -17.53
CA ASP A 428 4.70 23.65 -16.27
C ASP A 428 4.98 22.73 -15.08
N ASP A 429 4.57 23.15 -13.87
CA ASP A 429 4.80 22.39 -12.64
C ASP A 429 4.18 20.98 -12.68
N GLU A 430 2.98 20.84 -13.26
CA GLU A 430 2.29 19.55 -13.34
C GLU A 430 2.96 18.61 -14.34
N THR A 431 3.35 19.11 -15.52
CA THR A 431 4.06 18.31 -16.52
C THR A 431 5.43 17.87 -15.99
N LEU A 432 6.20 18.79 -15.39
CA LEU A 432 7.48 18.47 -14.75
C LEU A 432 7.32 17.44 -13.63
N PHE A 433 6.31 17.59 -12.77
CA PHE A 433 6.05 16.64 -11.69
C PHE A 433 5.66 15.25 -12.23
N GLN A 434 4.70 15.16 -13.15
CA GLN A 434 4.18 13.87 -13.62
C GLN A 434 5.18 13.12 -14.52
N GLU A 435 5.98 13.80 -15.33
CA GLU A 435 7.08 13.17 -16.08
C GLU A 435 8.19 12.68 -15.14
N SER A 436 8.58 13.48 -14.15
CA SER A 436 9.56 13.06 -13.13
C SER A 436 9.07 11.86 -12.34
N ARG A 437 7.79 11.87 -11.93
CA ARG A 437 7.11 10.74 -11.29
C ARG A 437 7.10 9.51 -12.21
N ARG A 438 6.77 9.63 -13.51
CA ARG A 438 6.77 8.49 -14.44
C ARG A 438 8.16 7.88 -14.60
N ILE A 439 9.20 8.70 -14.71
CA ILE A 439 10.59 8.23 -14.81
C ILE A 439 11.01 7.52 -13.52
N VAL A 440 10.87 8.14 -12.34
CA VAL A 440 11.32 7.54 -11.08
C VAL A 440 10.56 6.25 -10.75
N ILE A 441 9.27 6.14 -11.09
CA ILE A 441 8.53 4.87 -11.00
C ILE A 441 9.15 3.81 -11.92
N ALA A 442 9.55 4.16 -13.14
CA ALA A 442 10.23 3.25 -14.05
C ALA A 442 11.62 2.84 -13.52
N GLU A 443 12.36 3.72 -12.85
CA GLU A 443 13.62 3.38 -12.18
C GLU A 443 13.41 2.41 -11.00
N ILE A 444 12.38 2.63 -10.17
CA ILE A 444 11.99 1.71 -9.09
C ILE A 444 11.62 0.33 -9.64
N GLN A 445 10.79 0.28 -10.69
CA GLN A 445 10.40 -0.95 -11.37
C GLN A 445 11.62 -1.66 -11.97
N HIS A 446 12.48 -0.92 -12.67
CA HIS A 446 13.68 -1.48 -13.29
C HIS A 446 14.65 -2.05 -12.25
N ILE A 447 15.05 -1.28 -11.23
CA ILE A 447 15.97 -1.74 -10.17
C ILE A 447 15.39 -2.96 -9.45
N THR A 448 14.08 -2.98 -9.18
CA THR A 448 13.45 -4.11 -8.48
C THR A 448 13.53 -5.41 -9.30
N TYR A 449 13.21 -5.38 -10.59
CA TYR A 449 13.20 -6.59 -11.42
C TYR A 449 14.60 -6.94 -11.99
N ASN A 450 15.52 -5.98 -12.11
CA ASN A 450 16.87 -6.17 -12.64
C ASN A 450 17.92 -6.52 -11.56
N GLU A 451 17.77 -5.98 -10.33
CA GLU A 451 18.80 -6.09 -9.28
C GLU A 451 18.27 -6.83 -8.03
N PHE A 452 17.03 -6.61 -7.58
CA PHE A 452 16.50 -7.20 -6.34
C PHE A 452 15.91 -8.61 -6.53
N LEU A 453 14.93 -8.78 -7.43
CA LEU A 453 14.26 -10.07 -7.65
C LEU A 453 15.19 -11.22 -8.07
N PRO A 454 16.23 -11.02 -8.92
CA PRO A 454 17.17 -12.10 -9.24
C PRO A 454 17.90 -12.67 -8.02
N ILE A 455 18.24 -11.83 -7.04
CA ILE A 455 18.89 -12.25 -5.77
C ILE A 455 17.91 -13.07 -4.93
N LEU A 456 16.64 -12.65 -4.86
CA LEU A 456 15.63 -13.32 -4.05
C LEU A 456 15.16 -14.66 -4.62
N LEU A 457 14.99 -14.75 -5.93
CA LEU A 457 14.26 -15.85 -6.59
C LEU A 457 15.18 -16.82 -7.34
N GLY A 458 16.39 -16.39 -7.71
CA GLY A 458 17.25 -17.13 -8.62
C GLY A 458 16.75 -17.13 -10.07
N LYS A 459 17.63 -17.52 -11.00
CA LYS A 459 17.39 -17.44 -12.45
C LYS A 459 16.15 -18.22 -12.89
N ASP A 460 16.05 -19.48 -12.47
CA ASP A 460 15.05 -20.42 -12.98
C ASP A 460 13.61 -20.00 -12.62
N VAL A 461 13.43 -19.37 -11.45
CA VAL A 461 12.14 -18.80 -11.02
C VAL A 461 11.83 -17.50 -11.78
N MET A 462 12.84 -16.64 -11.99
CA MET A 462 12.68 -15.43 -12.82
C MET A 462 12.27 -15.76 -14.26
N GLU A 463 12.82 -16.84 -14.85
CA GLU A 463 12.40 -17.35 -16.16
C GLU A 463 10.98 -17.94 -16.10
N LYS A 464 10.71 -18.86 -15.16
CA LYS A 464 9.41 -19.55 -15.02
C LYS A 464 8.21 -18.60 -14.85
N PHE A 465 8.38 -17.49 -14.14
CA PHE A 465 7.29 -16.53 -13.85
C PHE A 465 7.25 -15.32 -14.80
N GLY A 466 8.11 -15.27 -15.82
CA GLY A 466 8.15 -14.17 -16.79
C GLY A 466 8.59 -12.84 -16.18
N LEU A 467 9.58 -12.86 -15.29
CA LEU A 467 10.06 -11.70 -14.54
C LEU A 467 11.33 -11.07 -15.14
N LEU A 468 12.00 -11.75 -16.09
CA LEU A 468 13.14 -11.17 -16.81
C LEU A 468 12.71 -9.96 -17.66
N LEU A 469 13.54 -8.92 -17.62
CA LEU A 469 13.34 -7.66 -18.36
C LEU A 469 13.83 -7.76 -19.79
N GLU A 470 13.23 -6.95 -20.67
CA GLU A 470 13.69 -6.83 -22.06
C GLU A 470 14.94 -5.96 -22.13
N LYS A 471 15.84 -6.28 -23.06
CA LYS A 471 17.12 -5.57 -23.23
C LYS A 471 17.04 -4.41 -24.21
N ASP A 472 16.48 -4.66 -25.39
CA ASP A 472 16.59 -3.74 -26.53
C ASP A 472 15.23 -3.38 -27.18
N ASN A 473 14.16 -4.09 -26.82
CA ASN A 473 12.81 -3.95 -27.40
C ASN A 473 11.76 -3.59 -26.33
N TYR A 474 10.51 -3.35 -26.74
CA TYR A 474 9.38 -3.26 -25.81
C TYR A 474 8.96 -4.65 -25.30
N TRP A 475 8.38 -4.71 -24.11
CA TRP A 475 7.73 -5.91 -23.56
C TRP A 475 6.21 -5.77 -23.70
N ASP A 476 5.57 -6.63 -24.50
CA ASP A 476 4.13 -6.56 -24.80
C ASP A 476 3.33 -7.66 -24.09
N GLY A 477 3.49 -7.73 -22.76
CA GLY A 477 2.91 -8.78 -21.91
C GLY A 477 1.80 -8.32 -20.96
N TYR A 478 1.24 -7.13 -21.16
CA TYR A 478 0.09 -6.66 -20.38
C TYR A 478 -1.15 -7.51 -20.67
N ASP A 479 -1.81 -7.95 -19.60
CA ASP A 479 -2.93 -8.88 -19.64
C ASP A 479 -4.10 -8.30 -18.82
N PRO A 480 -5.16 -7.79 -19.47
CA PRO A 480 -6.29 -7.19 -18.77
C PRO A 480 -7.13 -8.22 -17.98
N THR A 481 -6.84 -9.52 -18.08
CA THR A 481 -7.47 -10.56 -17.25
C THR A 481 -6.70 -10.85 -15.96
N VAL A 482 -5.46 -10.35 -15.82
CA VAL A 482 -4.66 -10.44 -14.59
C VAL A 482 -5.04 -9.34 -13.62
N ASN A 483 -5.29 -9.71 -12.36
CA ASN A 483 -5.50 -8.78 -11.26
C ASN A 483 -4.16 -8.52 -10.54
N PRO A 484 -3.58 -7.29 -10.60
CA PRO A 484 -2.36 -6.95 -9.88
C PRO A 484 -2.55 -6.83 -8.36
N GLY A 485 -3.79 -6.72 -7.88
CA GLY A 485 -4.14 -6.48 -6.48
C GLY A 485 -3.46 -7.45 -5.50
N VAL A 486 -2.90 -6.90 -4.42
CA VAL A 486 -1.95 -7.59 -3.54
C VAL A 486 -2.53 -8.86 -2.93
N ILE A 487 -1.75 -9.94 -2.98
CA ILE A 487 -2.07 -11.26 -2.45
C ILE A 487 -1.98 -11.27 -0.92
N ASP A 488 -2.99 -11.86 -0.29
CA ASP A 488 -3.10 -12.03 1.16
C ASP A 488 -1.88 -12.75 1.77
N ALA A 489 -1.47 -13.86 1.17
CA ALA A 489 -0.33 -14.66 1.59
C ALA A 489 1.02 -13.98 1.31
N PHE A 490 1.08 -13.03 0.38
CA PHE A 490 2.27 -12.18 0.16
C PHE A 490 2.40 -11.17 1.31
N ALA A 491 1.34 -10.40 1.57
CA ALA A 491 1.34 -9.32 2.57
C ALA A 491 1.30 -9.79 4.03
N ALA A 492 0.68 -10.94 4.33
CA ALA A 492 0.60 -11.50 5.68
C ALA A 492 1.73 -12.49 6.01
N ALA A 493 2.43 -13.03 5.01
CA ALA A 493 3.50 -14.00 5.21
C ALA A 493 4.69 -13.83 4.27
N ALA A 494 4.61 -14.22 3.00
CA ALA A 494 5.78 -14.51 2.18
C ALA A 494 6.74 -13.32 2.04
N PHE A 495 6.24 -12.10 1.76
CA PHE A 495 7.13 -10.94 1.59
C PHE A 495 7.74 -10.42 2.90
N ARG A 496 7.28 -10.96 4.04
CA ARG A 496 7.87 -10.74 5.37
C ARG A 496 9.07 -11.66 5.66
N PHE A 497 9.61 -12.36 4.66
CA PHE A 497 10.88 -13.08 4.76
C PHE A 497 12.01 -12.16 5.25
N GLY A 498 12.01 -10.88 4.83
CA GLY A 498 13.03 -9.90 5.20
C GLY A 498 13.22 -9.66 6.70
N HIS A 499 12.31 -10.14 7.54
CA HIS A 499 12.46 -10.12 9.00
C HIS A 499 13.51 -11.11 9.52
N SER A 500 13.82 -12.21 8.83
CA SER A 500 14.95 -13.08 9.19
C SER A 500 16.28 -12.40 8.92
N LEU A 501 16.36 -11.64 7.83
CA LEU A 501 17.57 -10.95 7.40
C LEU A 501 18.05 -9.82 8.36
N LEU A 502 17.23 -9.41 9.34
CA LEU A 502 17.46 -8.23 10.18
C LEU A 502 18.65 -8.37 11.14
N PRO A 503 19.69 -7.52 11.04
CA PRO A 503 20.85 -7.59 11.93
C PRO A 503 20.57 -6.95 13.31
N THR A 504 21.19 -7.52 14.35
CA THR A 504 21.13 -7.04 15.75
C THR A 504 21.61 -5.58 15.92
N ALA A 505 22.44 -5.08 15.02
CA ALA A 505 22.81 -3.67 14.94
C ALA A 505 22.98 -3.23 13.48
N VAL A 506 22.68 -1.95 13.21
CA VAL A 506 22.97 -1.32 11.91
C VAL A 506 24.28 -0.55 12.04
N GLU A 507 25.15 -0.70 11.05
CA GLU A 507 26.47 -0.08 11.02
C GLU A 507 26.49 1.26 10.28
N ARG A 508 27.45 2.11 10.66
CA ARG A 508 27.83 3.34 9.96
C ARG A 508 29.27 3.22 9.49
N TRP A 509 29.50 3.53 8.22
CA TRP A 509 30.81 3.37 7.57
C TRP A 509 31.25 4.69 6.95
N SER A 510 32.56 4.93 6.97
CA SER A 510 33.19 6.10 6.34
C SER A 510 33.34 5.88 4.84
N LYS A 511 33.39 6.98 4.06
CA LYS A 511 33.60 6.95 2.61
C LYS A 511 34.86 6.20 2.13
N ALA A 512 35.81 5.95 3.02
CA ALA A 512 36.98 5.12 2.77
C ALA A 512 36.71 3.60 2.91
N HIS A 513 35.43 3.19 2.95
CA HIS A 513 34.98 1.82 3.26
C HIS A 513 35.60 1.26 4.55
N LYS A 514 35.52 2.04 5.64
CA LYS A 514 35.89 1.59 6.99
C LYS A 514 34.76 1.85 7.98
N PHE A 515 34.43 0.85 8.79
CA PHE A 515 33.53 0.93 9.93
C PHE A 515 33.85 2.14 10.83
N ILE A 516 32.82 2.85 11.27
CA ILE A 516 32.90 3.95 12.23
C ILE A 516 32.32 3.51 13.59
N ALA A 517 31.08 3.02 13.57
CA ALA A 517 30.32 2.61 14.75
C ALA A 517 29.09 1.82 14.31
N SER A 518 28.46 1.11 15.25
CA SER A 518 27.15 0.48 15.07
C SER A 518 26.15 0.95 16.12
N LYS A 519 24.85 0.72 15.87
CA LYS A 519 23.77 1.03 16.81
C LYS A 519 22.70 -0.07 16.74
N ARG A 520 22.25 -0.53 17.91
CA ARG A 520 21.20 -1.56 18.07
C ARG A 520 19.95 -1.23 17.25
N LEU A 521 19.36 -2.22 16.60
CA LEU A 521 18.19 -2.04 15.75
C LEU A 521 16.99 -1.48 16.54
N SER A 522 16.73 -1.98 17.76
CA SER A 522 15.65 -1.47 18.64
C SER A 522 15.89 -0.04 19.19
N ASP A 523 17.04 0.58 18.89
CA ASP A 523 17.32 1.99 19.16
C ASP A 523 17.37 2.88 17.90
N LEU A 524 17.04 2.31 16.73
CA LEU A 524 16.81 2.99 15.45
C LEU A 524 15.34 2.93 15.01
N ILE A 525 14.62 1.87 15.39
CA ILE A 525 13.17 1.74 15.21
C ILE A 525 12.44 2.94 15.84
N ARG A 526 11.56 3.58 15.06
CA ARG A 526 10.79 4.82 15.36
C ARG A 526 11.64 6.02 15.77
N ARG A 527 12.94 6.02 15.45
CA ARG A 527 13.93 7.01 15.92
C ARG A 527 14.89 7.47 14.81
N PRO A 528 14.41 8.19 13.78
CA PRO A 528 15.21 8.65 12.63
C PRO A 528 16.23 9.76 12.97
N TYR A 529 16.43 10.08 14.26
CA TYR A 529 17.08 11.31 14.72
C TYR A 529 18.60 11.38 14.51
N ASP A 530 19.27 10.25 14.25
CA ASP A 530 20.69 10.29 13.87
C ASP A 530 20.91 11.06 12.57
N LEU A 531 19.88 11.19 11.70
CA LEU A 531 19.88 11.96 10.44
C LEU A 531 19.90 13.47 10.66
N TYR A 532 19.58 13.97 11.87
CA TYR A 532 19.75 15.38 12.23
C TYR A 532 21.23 15.78 12.48
N ARG A 533 22.18 14.94 12.05
CA ARG A 533 23.62 15.22 12.03
C ARG A 533 24.12 15.21 10.59
N ALA A 534 24.86 16.24 10.20
CA ALA A 534 25.44 16.37 8.86
C ALA A 534 26.26 15.13 8.46
N GLY A 535 26.12 14.68 7.21
CA GLY A 535 26.83 13.52 6.65
C GLY A 535 26.35 12.13 7.09
N VAL A 536 25.59 12.00 8.18
CA VAL A 536 25.26 10.69 8.78
C VAL A 536 24.31 9.84 7.91
N LEU A 537 23.48 10.46 7.06
CA LEU A 537 22.68 9.74 6.06
C LEU A 537 23.57 8.91 5.13
N ASP A 538 24.68 9.49 4.68
CA ASP A 538 25.63 8.82 3.79
C ASP A 538 26.43 7.75 4.55
N GLU A 539 26.77 7.97 5.82
CA GLU A 539 27.43 6.95 6.65
C GLU A 539 26.56 5.69 6.82
N TYR A 540 25.23 5.85 6.91
CA TYR A 540 24.29 4.72 6.89
C TYR A 540 24.21 4.08 5.50
N PHE A 541 24.17 4.84 4.40
CA PHE A 541 24.24 4.26 3.04
C PHE A 541 25.55 3.47 2.80
N MET A 542 26.69 3.98 3.26
CA MET A 542 27.95 3.22 3.30
C MET A 542 27.81 1.96 4.15
N GLY A 543 27.13 2.01 5.30
CA GLY A 543 26.86 0.82 6.12
C GLY A 543 26.06 -0.25 5.38
N LEU A 544 24.92 0.14 4.80
CA LEU A 544 23.98 -0.76 4.11
C LEU A 544 24.63 -1.61 3.01
N MET A 545 25.61 -1.06 2.30
CA MET A 545 26.31 -1.75 1.20
C MET A 545 27.64 -2.40 1.60
N ASN A 546 28.08 -2.31 2.87
CA ASN A 546 29.29 -3.01 3.34
C ASN A 546 29.01 -4.00 4.48
N GLN A 547 27.88 -3.85 5.18
CA GLN A 547 27.41 -4.77 6.21
C GLN A 547 26.68 -5.98 5.58
N VAL A 548 27.02 -7.18 6.05
CA VAL A 548 26.32 -8.44 5.72
C VAL A 548 24.95 -8.47 6.40
N ALA A 549 23.91 -8.98 5.72
CA ALA A 549 22.62 -9.28 6.34
C ALA A 549 22.69 -10.53 7.26
N GLN A 550 21.60 -10.87 7.95
CA GLN A 550 21.39 -12.21 8.49
C GLN A 550 20.83 -13.14 7.40
N ALA A 551 20.96 -14.46 7.61
CA ALA A 551 20.50 -15.45 6.65
C ALA A 551 18.97 -15.58 6.54
N MET A 552 18.52 -16.18 5.43
CA MET A 552 17.15 -16.64 5.27
C MET A 552 17.05 -18.04 5.87
N ASP A 553 16.88 -18.09 7.19
CA ASP A 553 16.69 -19.32 7.96
C ASP A 553 15.65 -19.12 9.09
N ASP A 554 15.59 -20.05 10.04
CA ASP A 554 14.67 -19.98 11.18
C ASP A 554 15.14 -19.03 12.29
N SER A 555 16.36 -18.49 12.29
CA SER A 555 16.85 -17.58 13.33
C SER A 555 16.40 -16.13 13.13
N ILE A 556 15.94 -15.46 14.20
CA ILE A 556 15.45 -14.07 14.16
C ILE A 556 15.99 -13.27 15.37
N THR A 557 16.60 -12.11 15.11
CA THR A 557 17.25 -11.28 16.15
C THR A 557 16.32 -10.88 17.32
N GLN A 558 16.86 -10.94 18.55
CA GLN A 558 16.15 -10.49 19.76
C GLN A 558 15.74 -9.02 19.71
N GLU A 559 16.38 -8.21 18.86
CA GLU A 559 16.01 -6.81 18.66
C GLU A 559 14.61 -6.64 18.06
N VAL A 560 14.02 -7.70 17.45
CA VAL A 560 12.62 -7.72 16.99
C VAL A 560 11.76 -8.84 17.60
N THR A 561 12.31 -9.94 18.11
CA THR A 561 11.51 -10.97 18.83
C THR A 561 11.26 -10.64 20.30
N ASN A 562 12.04 -9.73 20.90
CA ASN A 562 11.92 -9.34 22.31
C ASN A 562 11.91 -7.79 22.53
N HIS A 563 12.28 -7.00 21.51
CA HIS A 563 12.48 -5.54 21.64
C HIS A 563 11.82 -4.69 20.53
N LEU A 564 10.87 -5.23 19.75
CA LEU A 564 10.17 -4.47 18.71
C LEU A 564 9.43 -3.26 19.33
N PHE A 565 9.61 -2.06 18.76
CA PHE A 565 9.03 -0.81 19.26
C PHE A 565 9.28 -0.53 20.77
N LYS A 566 10.37 -1.08 21.34
CA LYS A 566 10.85 -0.82 22.72
C LYS A 566 10.80 0.67 23.06
N LYS A 567 9.94 1.05 24.01
CA LYS A 567 9.77 2.43 24.47
C LYS A 567 11.06 2.94 25.15
N VAL A 568 11.34 4.25 25.11
CA VAL A 568 12.60 4.80 25.63
C VAL A 568 12.71 4.51 27.14
N GLY A 569 13.82 3.88 27.55
CA GLY A 569 14.03 3.43 28.94
C GLY A 569 13.35 2.09 29.32
N ALA A 570 12.51 1.51 28.45
CA ALA A 570 11.94 0.19 28.66
C ALA A 570 12.98 -0.92 28.42
N LYS A 571 12.81 -2.05 29.12
CA LYS A 571 13.69 -3.24 29.01
C LYS A 571 13.19 -4.30 28.04
N PHE A 572 11.99 -4.13 27.49
CA PHE A 572 11.34 -5.03 26.53
C PHE A 572 10.54 -4.23 25.50
N GLY A 573 10.19 -4.89 24.40
CA GLY A 573 9.24 -4.41 23.40
C GLY A 573 8.19 -5.48 23.10
N MET A 574 7.70 -5.51 21.87
CA MET A 574 6.86 -6.59 21.34
C MET A 574 7.71 -7.61 20.56
N ASP A 575 7.04 -8.64 20.05
CA ASP A 575 7.61 -9.75 19.28
C ASP A 575 7.05 -9.76 17.85
N LEU A 576 7.88 -9.39 16.87
CA LEU A 576 7.52 -9.30 15.46
C LEU A 576 7.12 -10.65 14.85
N VAL A 577 7.76 -11.74 15.29
CA VAL A 577 7.47 -13.10 14.82
C VAL A 577 6.10 -13.53 15.31
N SER A 578 5.83 -13.33 16.60
CA SER A 578 4.49 -13.59 17.17
C SER A 578 3.40 -12.79 16.45
N PHE A 579 3.68 -11.53 16.08
CA PHE A 579 2.79 -10.70 15.27
C PHE A 579 2.54 -11.27 13.86
N ASN A 580 3.57 -11.80 13.19
CA ASN A 580 3.42 -12.43 11.87
C ASN A 580 2.52 -13.67 11.94
N MET A 581 2.71 -14.53 12.96
CA MET A 581 1.87 -15.72 13.14
C MET A 581 0.41 -15.35 13.41
N GLN A 582 0.18 -14.40 14.33
CA GLN A 582 -1.17 -13.96 14.70
C GLN A 582 -1.89 -13.28 13.53
N ARG A 583 -1.17 -12.50 12.71
CA ARG A 583 -1.70 -11.88 11.49
C ARG A 583 -2.07 -12.92 10.43
N GLY A 584 -1.23 -13.92 10.20
CA GLY A 584 -1.55 -15.04 9.29
C GLY A 584 -2.81 -15.80 9.72
N ARG A 585 -2.92 -16.15 11.00
CA ARG A 585 -4.08 -16.88 11.54
C ARG A 585 -5.39 -16.10 11.48
N GLU A 586 -5.36 -14.79 11.77
CA GLU A 586 -6.58 -13.95 11.76
C GLU A 586 -7.00 -13.48 10.35
N PHE A 587 -6.07 -13.45 9.39
CA PHE A 587 -6.37 -13.35 7.96
C PHE A 587 -7.02 -14.64 7.40
N GLY A 588 -6.93 -15.75 8.13
CA GLY A 588 -7.32 -17.08 7.64
C GLY A 588 -6.36 -17.61 6.57
N ILE A 589 -5.07 -17.25 6.62
CA ILE A 589 -4.07 -17.76 5.67
C ILE A 589 -3.96 -19.29 5.82
N PRO A 590 -4.11 -20.06 4.72
CA PRO A 590 -3.90 -21.51 4.72
C PRO A 590 -2.50 -21.92 5.19
N SER A 591 -2.35 -23.14 5.68
CA SER A 591 -1.09 -23.57 6.31
C SER A 591 0.04 -23.78 5.32
N TYR A 592 1.27 -23.87 5.83
CA TYR A 592 2.49 -24.06 5.05
C TYR A 592 2.39 -25.26 4.09
N MET A 593 1.83 -26.39 4.52
CA MET A 593 1.59 -27.55 3.64
C MET A 593 0.64 -27.26 2.47
N GLN A 594 -0.38 -26.42 2.68
CA GLN A 594 -1.34 -26.07 1.63
C GLN A 594 -0.69 -25.20 0.55
N PHE A 595 0.24 -24.31 0.93
CA PHE A 595 1.05 -23.55 -0.03
C PHE A 595 2.10 -24.40 -0.73
N ARG A 596 2.75 -25.36 -0.06
CA ARG A 596 3.61 -26.35 -0.74
C ARG A 596 2.86 -27.06 -1.85
N LYS A 597 1.67 -27.61 -1.55
CA LYS A 597 0.80 -28.29 -2.52
C LYS A 597 0.46 -27.38 -3.72
N TYR A 598 0.06 -26.14 -3.45
CA TYR A 598 -0.26 -25.14 -4.47
C TYR A 598 0.92 -24.82 -5.38
N CYS A 599 2.12 -24.72 -4.81
CA CYS A 599 3.38 -24.49 -5.54
C CYS A 599 3.92 -25.73 -6.27
N GLY A 600 3.21 -26.87 -6.21
CA GLY A 600 3.61 -28.13 -6.85
C GLY A 600 4.69 -28.91 -6.10
N LEU A 601 4.91 -28.61 -4.82
CA LEU A 601 5.87 -29.27 -3.95
C LEU A 601 5.22 -30.46 -3.21
N PRO A 602 6.00 -31.48 -2.79
CA PRO A 602 5.48 -32.57 -1.98
C PRO A 602 4.88 -32.07 -0.66
N GLU A 603 3.67 -32.55 -0.36
CA GLU A 603 3.06 -32.48 0.97
C GLU A 603 3.76 -33.46 1.92
N ALA A 604 3.68 -33.19 3.22
CA ALA A 604 4.20 -34.03 4.29
C ALA A 604 3.10 -34.33 5.30
N ASN A 605 2.94 -35.61 5.64
CA ASN A 605 1.96 -36.11 6.63
C ASN A 605 2.62 -36.37 7.99
N THR A 606 3.91 -36.70 7.98
CA THR A 606 4.80 -36.76 9.16
C THR A 606 5.85 -35.65 9.10
N PHE A 607 6.45 -35.30 10.23
CA PHE A 607 7.54 -34.32 10.25
C PHE A 607 8.80 -34.85 9.54
N ASP A 608 9.04 -36.16 9.54
CA ASP A 608 10.17 -36.79 8.86
C ASP A 608 10.11 -36.63 7.32
N GLU A 609 8.91 -36.53 6.73
CA GLU A 609 8.71 -36.23 5.30
C GLU A 609 9.23 -34.82 4.91
N LEU A 610 9.59 -33.96 5.88
CA LEU A 610 10.22 -32.65 5.62
C LEU A 610 11.75 -32.71 5.54
N PHE A 611 12.40 -33.84 5.85
CA PHE A 611 13.86 -33.93 5.76
C PHE A 611 14.38 -33.57 4.37
N GLY A 612 15.45 -32.76 4.32
CA GLY A 612 15.97 -32.19 3.08
C GLY A 612 15.24 -30.92 2.60
N SER A 613 13.98 -30.68 2.98
CA SER A 613 13.33 -29.37 2.74
C SER A 613 13.78 -28.30 3.75
N MET A 614 14.21 -28.72 4.95
CA MET A 614 14.59 -27.85 6.07
C MET A 614 15.86 -28.38 6.79
N PRO A 615 16.39 -27.68 7.80
CA PRO A 615 17.31 -28.27 8.78
C PRO A 615 16.61 -29.31 9.66
N ASN A 616 17.32 -30.38 10.02
CA ASN A 616 16.76 -31.48 10.83
C ASN A 616 16.41 -31.02 12.25
N GLU A 617 17.14 -30.04 12.78
CA GLU A 617 16.85 -29.47 14.10
C GLU A 617 15.54 -28.68 14.08
N THR A 618 15.32 -27.84 13.06
CA THR A 618 14.06 -27.12 12.82
C THR A 618 12.87 -28.07 12.74
N ILE A 619 13.01 -29.21 12.04
CA ILE A 619 11.98 -30.26 11.98
C ILE A 619 11.71 -30.85 13.37
N GLY A 620 12.75 -31.13 14.16
CA GLY A 620 12.63 -31.56 15.55
C GLY A 620 11.91 -30.53 16.42
N ARG A 621 12.31 -29.25 16.35
CA ARG A 621 11.66 -28.11 17.04
C ARG A 621 10.18 -28.04 16.68
N TYR A 622 9.81 -28.14 15.40
CA TYR A 622 8.40 -28.17 14.97
C TYR A 622 7.62 -29.34 15.57
N SER A 623 8.16 -30.55 15.53
CA SER A 623 7.52 -31.75 16.08
C SER A 623 7.30 -31.70 17.59
N SER A 624 8.01 -30.82 18.30
CA SER A 624 7.86 -30.62 19.75
C SER A 624 6.70 -29.70 20.15
N ILE A 625 6.14 -28.92 19.20
CA ILE A 625 5.07 -27.94 19.47
C ILE A 625 3.82 -28.10 18.59
N PHE A 626 3.91 -28.57 17.34
CA PHE A 626 2.76 -28.75 16.45
C PHE A 626 2.33 -30.22 16.40
N GLU A 627 1.02 -30.47 16.33
CA GLU A 627 0.46 -31.82 16.33
C GLU A 627 0.66 -32.53 14.97
N HIS A 628 0.68 -31.76 13.87
CA HIS A 628 0.82 -32.27 12.51
C HIS A 628 1.56 -31.24 11.61
N PRO A 629 2.30 -31.64 10.57
CA PRO A 629 2.97 -30.69 9.65
C PRO A 629 2.01 -29.68 9.01
N ALA A 630 0.76 -30.10 8.75
CA ALA A 630 -0.28 -29.22 8.21
C ALA A 630 -0.81 -28.17 9.20
N ASP A 631 -0.37 -28.18 10.46
CA ASP A 631 -0.66 -27.11 11.42
C ASP A 631 0.31 -25.93 11.32
N VAL A 632 1.51 -26.13 10.75
CA VAL A 632 2.56 -25.11 10.64
C VAL A 632 2.06 -23.90 9.84
N ASP A 633 2.12 -22.74 10.46
CA ASP A 633 1.76 -21.46 9.84
C ASP A 633 2.70 -21.10 8.67
N LEU A 634 2.15 -20.52 7.60
CA LEU A 634 2.89 -20.21 6.37
C LEU A 634 4.18 -19.40 6.59
N TRP A 635 4.16 -18.38 7.46
CA TRP A 635 5.34 -17.52 7.65
C TRP A 635 6.54 -18.31 8.21
N SER A 636 6.32 -19.03 9.32
CA SER A 636 7.35 -19.80 10.01
C SER A 636 7.89 -20.91 9.12
N GLY A 637 6.99 -21.67 8.49
CA GLY A 637 7.38 -22.77 7.59
C GLY A 637 8.17 -22.28 6.37
N GLY A 638 7.82 -21.13 5.80
CA GLY A 638 8.48 -20.59 4.61
C GLY A 638 9.85 -19.96 4.87
N VAL A 639 10.09 -19.34 6.04
CA VAL A 639 11.47 -18.90 6.40
C VAL A 639 12.38 -20.08 6.74
N SER A 640 11.81 -21.20 7.17
CA SER A 640 12.54 -22.42 7.56
C SER A 640 12.96 -23.30 6.36
N GLU A 641 12.49 -22.99 5.14
CA GLU A 641 12.86 -23.74 3.94
C GLU A 641 14.30 -23.46 3.50
N ARG A 642 15.03 -24.51 3.10
CA ARG A 642 16.34 -24.35 2.45
C ARG A 642 16.20 -23.53 1.15
N PRO A 643 17.05 -22.51 0.93
CA PRO A 643 17.01 -21.72 -0.29
C PRO A 643 17.22 -22.55 -1.57
N LEU A 644 16.59 -22.11 -2.65
CA LEU A 644 16.84 -22.66 -3.99
C LEU A 644 18.27 -22.33 -4.49
N PRO A 645 18.83 -23.10 -5.45
CA PRO A 645 20.14 -22.79 -6.03
C PRO A 645 20.18 -21.37 -6.64
N GLY A 646 21.12 -20.54 -6.19
CA GLY A 646 21.24 -19.15 -6.65
C GLY A 646 20.12 -18.20 -6.20
N SER A 647 19.37 -18.57 -5.16
CA SER A 647 18.24 -17.84 -4.59
C SER A 647 18.47 -17.60 -3.09
N MET A 648 17.93 -16.52 -2.53
CA MET A 648 17.81 -16.37 -1.07
C MET A 648 16.58 -17.10 -0.51
N LEU A 649 15.56 -17.35 -1.33
CA LEU A 649 14.28 -17.91 -0.87
C LEU A 649 14.19 -19.42 -1.10
N GLY A 650 13.53 -20.09 -0.15
CA GLY A 650 12.99 -21.44 -0.31
C GLY A 650 11.83 -21.49 -1.32
N PRO A 651 11.51 -22.68 -1.86
CA PRO A 651 10.64 -22.82 -3.02
C PRO A 651 9.19 -22.35 -2.80
N THR A 652 8.64 -22.44 -1.59
CA THR A 652 7.27 -22.01 -1.27
C THR A 652 7.19 -20.48 -1.27
N PHE A 653 8.14 -19.79 -0.65
CA PHE A 653 8.19 -18.33 -0.68
C PHE A 653 8.57 -17.78 -2.06
N ALA A 654 9.52 -18.40 -2.75
CA ALA A 654 9.87 -18.03 -4.13
C ALA A 654 8.63 -18.10 -5.06
N CYS A 655 7.82 -19.16 -4.93
CA CYS A 655 6.56 -19.33 -5.63
C CYS A 655 5.53 -18.22 -5.35
N VAL A 656 5.26 -17.89 -4.07
CA VAL A 656 4.26 -16.87 -3.71
C VAL A 656 4.73 -15.46 -4.11
N ILE A 657 6.01 -15.15 -3.90
CA ILE A 657 6.60 -13.85 -4.26
C ILE A 657 6.65 -13.68 -5.77
N ALA A 658 7.12 -14.67 -6.53
CA ALA A 658 7.16 -14.60 -7.99
C ALA A 658 5.76 -14.48 -8.61
N THR A 659 4.73 -15.12 -8.01
CA THR A 659 3.33 -14.92 -8.40
C THR A 659 2.91 -13.45 -8.26
N GLN A 660 3.18 -12.79 -7.12
CA GLN A 660 2.81 -11.38 -6.91
C GLN A 660 3.50 -10.46 -7.91
N PHE A 661 4.82 -10.58 -8.09
CA PHE A 661 5.53 -9.72 -9.04
C PHE A 661 5.10 -9.99 -10.49
N SER A 662 4.80 -11.24 -10.87
CA SER A 662 4.25 -11.56 -12.19
C SER A 662 2.87 -10.91 -12.40
N HIS A 663 2.00 -10.95 -11.37
CA HIS A 663 0.70 -10.28 -11.39
C HIS A 663 0.82 -8.76 -11.48
N SER A 664 1.73 -8.13 -10.73
CA SER A 664 1.93 -6.68 -10.81
C SER A 664 2.55 -6.23 -12.13
N ARG A 665 3.44 -7.03 -12.76
CA ARG A 665 3.98 -6.72 -14.10
C ARG A 665 2.91 -6.84 -15.19
N ARG A 666 2.15 -7.94 -15.19
CA ARG A 666 1.14 -8.24 -16.24
C ARG A 666 -0.17 -7.49 -16.07
N GLY A 667 -0.59 -7.21 -14.85
CA GLY A 667 -1.84 -6.49 -14.55
C GLY A 667 -1.72 -4.96 -14.60
N ASP A 668 -0.51 -4.40 -14.78
CA ASP A 668 -0.28 -2.96 -14.82
C ASP A 668 -0.14 -2.42 -16.25
N ARG A 669 -1.17 -1.73 -16.75
CA ARG A 669 -1.13 -1.10 -18.09
C ARG A 669 -0.12 0.05 -18.21
N PHE A 670 0.47 0.48 -17.09
CA PHE A 670 1.48 1.53 -17.04
C PHE A 670 2.90 0.97 -16.83
N TRP A 671 3.10 -0.36 -16.89
CA TRP A 671 4.43 -0.98 -16.80
C TRP A 671 5.41 -0.35 -17.81
N TYR A 672 6.61 0.00 -17.35
CA TYR A 672 7.48 0.94 -18.06
C TYR A 672 7.96 0.48 -19.44
N GLU A 673 7.97 -0.82 -19.73
CA GLU A 673 8.41 -1.40 -21.00
C GLU A 673 7.30 -1.54 -22.06
N LEU A 674 6.04 -1.22 -21.73
CA LEU A 674 4.90 -1.48 -22.61
C LEU A 674 4.91 -0.60 -23.87
N PRO A 675 4.63 -1.16 -25.07
CA PRO A 675 4.35 -0.38 -26.27
C PRO A 675 2.88 0.08 -26.29
N ASN A 676 2.55 0.97 -27.23
CA ASN A 676 1.17 1.30 -27.65
C ASN A 676 0.21 1.84 -26.56
N GLN A 677 0.68 2.17 -25.36
CA GLN A 677 -0.11 2.80 -24.29
C GLN A 677 0.06 4.33 -24.34
N PRO A 678 -0.94 5.11 -23.88
CA PRO A 678 -0.77 6.56 -23.72
C PRO A 678 0.36 6.97 -22.76
N SER A 679 0.83 6.02 -21.93
CA SER A 679 1.91 6.18 -20.95
C SER A 679 3.26 5.62 -21.42
N SER A 680 3.33 4.99 -22.60
CA SER A 680 4.56 4.38 -23.11
C SER A 680 5.70 5.39 -23.23
N PHE A 681 6.90 4.97 -22.83
CA PHE A 681 8.13 5.65 -23.19
C PHE A 681 8.46 5.38 -24.66
N THR A 682 9.24 6.26 -25.30
CA THR A 682 9.87 5.93 -26.59
C THR A 682 11.01 4.92 -26.38
N LEU A 683 11.46 4.24 -27.44
CA LEU A 683 12.54 3.25 -27.30
C LEU A 683 13.85 3.89 -26.84
N ASP A 684 14.16 5.11 -27.29
CA ASP A 684 15.27 5.92 -26.78
C ASP A 684 15.14 6.16 -25.27
N GLN A 685 13.98 6.62 -24.80
CA GLN A 685 13.70 6.85 -23.37
C GLN A 685 13.80 5.56 -22.55
N LEU A 686 13.29 4.44 -23.08
CA LEU A 686 13.34 3.14 -22.44
C LEU A 686 14.78 2.63 -22.31
N ASN A 687 15.62 2.86 -23.33
CA ASN A 687 17.04 2.51 -23.31
C ASN A 687 17.87 3.43 -22.40
N GLU A 688 17.39 4.63 -22.06
CA GLU A 688 17.95 5.44 -20.98
C GLU A 688 17.54 4.92 -19.58
N ILE A 689 16.26 4.55 -19.37
CA ILE A 689 15.78 3.95 -18.11
C ILE A 689 16.51 2.64 -17.79
N ARG A 690 16.83 1.83 -18.80
CA ARG A 690 17.60 0.57 -18.67
C ARG A 690 19.04 0.74 -18.15
N LYS A 691 19.52 1.99 -18.03
CA LYS A 691 20.84 2.29 -17.44
C LYS A 691 20.75 2.50 -15.92
N SER A 692 19.55 2.66 -15.36
CA SER A 692 19.36 2.98 -13.95
C SER A 692 19.78 1.79 -13.06
N LYS A 693 20.61 2.09 -12.06
CA LYS A 693 21.14 1.14 -11.08
C LYS A 693 21.02 1.73 -9.69
N LEU A 694 20.81 0.91 -8.67
CA LEU A 694 20.77 1.42 -7.29
C LEU A 694 22.10 2.09 -6.91
N ALA A 695 23.23 1.56 -7.37
CA ALA A 695 24.55 2.18 -7.20
C ALA A 695 24.59 3.62 -7.73
N LYS A 696 23.98 3.86 -8.90
CA LYS A 696 23.98 5.17 -9.56
C LYS A 696 23.00 6.14 -8.89
N MET A 697 21.81 5.68 -8.51
CA MET A 697 20.86 6.48 -7.73
C MET A 697 21.47 6.92 -6.39
N ILE A 698 22.24 6.04 -5.72
CA ILE A 698 23.00 6.39 -4.51
C ILE A 698 24.08 7.44 -4.81
N CYS A 699 24.91 7.25 -5.84
CA CYS A 699 25.95 8.22 -6.23
C CYS A 699 25.40 9.62 -6.53
N ASP A 700 24.31 9.73 -7.28
CA ASP A 700 23.79 11.04 -7.71
C ASP A 700 23.04 11.76 -6.56
N ASN A 701 22.58 11.05 -5.51
CA ASN A 701 21.76 11.60 -4.42
C ASN A 701 22.39 11.58 -3.02
N THR A 702 23.61 11.06 -2.84
CA THR A 702 24.44 11.23 -1.64
C THR A 702 25.56 12.25 -1.88
N ASP A 703 26.26 12.71 -0.84
CA ASP A 703 27.21 13.83 -0.88
C ASP A 703 28.68 13.40 -0.69
N LEU A 704 28.91 12.31 0.05
CA LEU A 704 30.23 11.86 0.52
C LEU A 704 30.71 10.56 -0.15
N ILE A 705 29.88 9.90 -0.97
CA ILE A 705 30.19 8.58 -1.55
C ILE A 705 31.00 8.74 -2.84
N ASP A 706 32.33 8.55 -2.75
CA ASP A 706 33.24 8.61 -3.89
C ASP A 706 33.25 7.31 -4.72
N THR A 707 33.05 6.15 -4.07
CA THR A 707 33.09 4.80 -4.65
C THR A 707 31.96 3.90 -4.14
N ILE A 708 31.48 3.01 -5.00
CA ILE A 708 30.37 2.06 -4.72
C ILE A 708 30.56 0.80 -5.58
N GLN A 709 30.14 -0.37 -5.11
CA GLN A 709 30.07 -1.56 -5.97
C GLN A 709 28.89 -1.49 -6.95
N ILE A 710 29.00 -2.18 -8.08
CA ILE A 710 28.00 -2.11 -9.18
C ILE A 710 26.60 -2.55 -8.72
N TYR A 711 26.53 -3.53 -7.82
CA TYR A 711 25.29 -4.02 -7.21
C TYR A 711 25.37 -3.85 -5.67
N PRO A 712 24.80 -2.76 -5.10
CA PRO A 712 24.94 -2.46 -3.67
C PRO A 712 24.25 -3.46 -2.74
N MET A 713 23.31 -4.26 -3.27
CA MET A 713 22.64 -5.34 -2.57
C MET A 713 23.53 -6.56 -2.34
N VAL A 714 24.57 -6.75 -3.17
CA VAL A 714 25.54 -7.84 -3.06
C VAL A 714 26.82 -7.31 -2.43
N LEU A 715 27.52 -8.15 -1.67
CA LEU A 715 28.80 -7.79 -1.07
C LEU A 715 29.83 -7.39 -2.15
N PRO A 716 30.73 -6.44 -1.86
CA PRO A 716 31.74 -5.99 -2.80
C PRO A 716 32.83 -7.07 -2.97
N ASP A 717 33.12 -7.42 -4.22
CA ASP A 717 34.16 -8.39 -4.59
C ASP A 717 35.04 -7.81 -5.71
N HIS A 718 36.31 -8.21 -5.78
CA HIS A 718 37.26 -7.64 -6.74
C HIS A 718 37.05 -8.07 -8.20
N GLU A 719 36.38 -9.20 -8.45
CA GLU A 719 36.16 -9.75 -9.79
C GLU A 719 34.68 -9.65 -10.21
N ILE A 720 33.74 -10.05 -9.36
CA ILE A 720 32.30 -10.15 -9.73
C ILE A 720 31.45 -8.94 -9.36
N ASN A 721 31.86 -8.14 -8.37
CA ASN A 721 31.11 -6.95 -7.93
C ASN A 721 32.06 -5.81 -7.49
N PRO A 722 32.92 -5.30 -8.39
CA PRO A 722 33.98 -4.36 -8.05
C PRO A 722 33.44 -3.00 -7.61
N ARG A 723 34.11 -2.40 -6.61
CA ARG A 723 33.90 -0.99 -6.24
C ARG A 723 34.45 -0.08 -7.33
N VAL A 724 33.59 0.72 -7.94
CA VAL A 724 33.91 1.67 -9.02
C VAL A 724 33.70 3.12 -8.55
N PRO A 725 34.38 4.11 -9.13
CA PRO A 725 34.13 5.52 -8.83
C PRO A 725 32.73 5.95 -9.29
N CYS A 726 32.02 6.72 -8.45
CA CYS A 726 30.68 7.24 -8.74
C CYS A 726 30.59 8.14 -10.00
N ARG A 727 31.74 8.65 -10.47
CA ARG A 727 31.88 9.48 -11.69
C ARG A 727 32.48 8.73 -12.89
N SER A 728 32.62 7.40 -12.80
CA SER A 728 33.13 6.57 -13.89
C SER A 728 32.05 6.24 -14.92
N GLY A 729 32.45 5.94 -16.17
CA GLY A 729 31.53 5.51 -17.22
C GLY A 729 30.86 4.15 -17.00
N VAL A 730 31.20 3.43 -15.91
CA VAL A 730 30.56 2.17 -15.50
C VAL A 730 29.16 2.41 -14.90
N LEU A 731 28.93 3.61 -14.34
CA LEU A 731 27.65 4.03 -13.76
C LEU A 731 27.11 5.26 -14.52
N PRO A 732 26.64 5.10 -15.77
CA PRO A 732 26.12 6.20 -16.59
C PRO A 732 24.86 6.82 -15.96
N SER A 733 24.74 8.15 -16.05
CA SER A 733 23.46 8.83 -15.76
C SER A 733 22.51 8.68 -16.95
N ILE A 734 21.20 8.68 -16.66
CA ILE A 734 20.11 8.80 -17.64
C ILE A 734 20.26 10.07 -18.50
N ASP A 735 20.22 9.96 -19.84
CA ASP A 735 20.22 11.12 -20.74
C ASP A 735 18.81 11.69 -20.92
N LEU A 736 18.52 12.76 -20.17
CA LEU A 736 17.24 13.45 -20.25
C LEU A 736 17.02 14.20 -21.58
N SER A 737 18.01 14.29 -22.48
CA SER A 737 17.79 14.81 -23.84
C SER A 737 16.75 13.99 -24.62
N LYS A 738 16.54 12.72 -24.26
CA LYS A 738 15.51 11.85 -24.85
C LYS A 738 14.07 12.22 -24.47
N TRP A 739 13.89 13.16 -23.54
CA TRP A 739 12.60 13.78 -23.20
C TRP A 739 12.45 15.19 -23.79
N ALA A 740 13.43 15.69 -24.57
CA ALA A 740 13.36 17.03 -25.16
C ALA A 740 12.26 17.13 -26.23
N GLU A 741 11.22 17.92 -25.93
CA GLU A 741 10.19 18.32 -26.87
C GLU A 741 10.66 19.55 -27.65
N PHE A 742 11.27 19.32 -28.80
CA PHE A 742 11.53 20.40 -29.76
C PHE A 742 10.20 20.97 -30.26
N PRO A 743 9.98 22.30 -30.23
CA PRO A 743 8.82 22.90 -30.87
C PRO A 743 8.80 22.51 -32.34
N THR A 744 7.77 21.76 -32.75
CA THR A 744 7.53 21.51 -34.18
C THR A 744 7.47 22.86 -34.88
N SER A 745 8.20 23.01 -35.99
CA SER A 745 8.34 24.30 -36.70
C SER A 745 7.00 25.01 -36.89
N HIS A 746 7.01 26.35 -36.97
CA HIS A 746 5.82 27.21 -36.99
C HIS A 746 4.65 26.77 -37.89
N SER A 747 4.88 25.93 -38.91
CA SER A 747 3.85 25.24 -39.69
C SER A 747 2.68 24.67 -38.86
N THR A 748 2.91 24.07 -37.69
CA THR A 748 1.81 23.54 -36.86
C THR A 748 0.93 24.64 -36.26
N GLN A 749 1.54 25.77 -35.86
CA GLN A 749 0.81 26.96 -35.42
C GLN A 749 0.05 27.61 -36.58
N TYR A 750 0.66 27.71 -37.76
CA TYR A 750 0.00 28.23 -38.96
C TYR A 750 -1.18 27.35 -39.39
N ARG A 751 -1.07 26.03 -39.30
CA ARG A 751 -2.16 25.10 -39.66
C ARG A 751 -3.40 25.28 -38.77
N LEU A 752 -3.22 25.46 -37.47
CA LEU A 752 -4.30 25.80 -36.53
C LEU A 752 -4.92 27.19 -36.79
N VAL A 753 -4.20 28.08 -37.49
CA VAL A 753 -4.70 29.39 -37.92
C VAL A 753 -5.39 29.29 -39.29
N GLU A 754 -4.87 28.50 -40.24
CA GLU A 754 -5.54 28.19 -41.52
C GLU A 754 -6.86 27.47 -41.32
N GLU A 755 -6.91 26.42 -40.48
CA GLU A 755 -8.15 25.69 -40.18
C GLU A 755 -9.20 26.62 -39.54
N ARG A 756 -8.78 27.58 -38.69
CA ARG A 756 -9.67 28.62 -38.13
C ARG A 756 -10.03 29.76 -39.09
N LEU A 757 -9.29 29.97 -40.17
CA LEU A 757 -9.59 30.98 -41.20
C LEU A 757 -10.47 30.40 -42.32
N LEU A 758 -10.32 29.11 -42.63
CA LEU A 758 -11.12 28.41 -43.64
C LEU A 758 -12.58 28.22 -43.18
N ASP A 759 -12.81 27.88 -41.91
CA ASP A 759 -14.14 27.70 -41.32
C ASP A 759 -15.01 28.99 -41.33
N VAL A 760 -14.38 30.15 -41.52
CA VAL A 760 -15.06 31.47 -41.64
C VAL A 760 -15.61 31.71 -43.05
N THR A 761 -15.29 30.86 -44.05
CA THR A 761 -15.58 31.12 -45.47
C THR A 761 -16.83 30.42 -46.04
N SER A 762 -17.41 29.43 -45.35
CA SER A 762 -18.67 28.78 -45.75
C SER A 762 -19.90 29.52 -45.19
N GLY A 763 -20.21 30.69 -45.75
CA GLY A 763 -21.15 31.64 -45.14
C GLY A 763 -22.64 31.47 -45.45
N ARG A 764 -23.47 32.11 -44.61
CA ARG A 764 -24.79 32.70 -44.94
C ARG A 764 -25.06 33.93 -44.04
N PRO A 765 -25.80 34.96 -44.51
CA PRO A 765 -25.90 36.24 -43.79
C PRO A 765 -27.21 36.45 -43.00
N THR A 766 -27.13 37.19 -41.90
CA THR A 766 -28.25 37.88 -41.24
C THR A 766 -27.83 39.31 -40.84
N LYS A 767 -28.80 40.21 -40.61
CA LYS A 767 -28.60 41.65 -40.40
C LYS A 767 -28.98 42.09 -38.98
N ALA A 768 -28.34 43.18 -38.53
CA ALA A 768 -28.85 44.16 -37.55
C ALA A 768 -29.05 43.68 -36.08
N ASP A 769 -28.82 44.51 -35.05
CA ASP A 769 -28.37 45.91 -35.06
C ASP A 769 -27.64 46.34 -33.76
N THR A 770 -26.95 47.49 -33.83
CA THR A 770 -26.52 48.39 -32.71
C THR A 770 -25.52 47.94 -31.61
N ILE A 771 -24.31 48.58 -31.61
CA ILE A 771 -23.71 49.41 -30.51
C ILE A 771 -23.32 48.68 -29.18
N ARG A 772 -22.10 48.77 -28.61
CA ARG A 772 -21.13 49.91 -28.50
C ARG A 772 -19.67 49.47 -28.22
N ASP A 773 -18.71 50.37 -28.45
CA ASP A 773 -17.28 50.23 -28.12
C ASP A 773 -16.95 50.18 -26.62
N HIS A 774 -15.97 49.35 -26.21
CA HIS A 774 -14.68 49.79 -25.63
C HIS A 774 -13.65 48.66 -25.48
N TYR A 775 -12.35 49.03 -25.38
CA TYR A 775 -11.19 48.17 -25.05
C TYR A 775 -10.68 47.11 -26.07
N GLU A 776 -10.28 47.52 -27.28
CA GLU A 776 -9.38 46.71 -28.14
C GLU A 776 -8.27 47.54 -28.85
N LYS A 777 -7.66 48.55 -28.18
CA LYS A 777 -6.50 49.29 -28.73
C LYS A 777 -5.34 49.63 -27.78
N GLN A 778 -5.44 49.37 -26.48
CA GLN A 778 -4.34 49.66 -25.55
C GLN A 778 -3.40 48.45 -25.34
N ASP A 779 -3.94 47.25 -25.17
CA ASP A 779 -3.12 46.07 -24.83
C ASP A 779 -2.19 45.60 -25.97
N ALA A 780 -2.62 45.71 -27.23
CA ALA A 780 -1.76 45.40 -28.38
C ALA A 780 -0.51 46.31 -28.45
N LEU A 781 -0.66 47.60 -28.12
CA LEU A 781 0.46 48.54 -28.05
C LEU A 781 1.34 48.28 -26.82
N ARG A 782 0.74 47.93 -25.68
CA ARG A 782 1.44 47.58 -24.46
C ARG A 782 2.34 46.35 -24.64
N ILE A 783 1.81 45.26 -25.20
CA ILE A 783 2.57 44.02 -25.48
C ILE A 783 3.75 44.30 -26.45
N PHE A 784 3.55 45.17 -27.44
CA PHE A 784 4.60 45.59 -28.37
C PHE A 784 5.74 46.36 -27.67
N PHE A 785 5.42 47.31 -26.77
CA PHE A 785 6.44 48.06 -26.02
C PHE A 785 7.11 47.24 -24.91
N GLU A 786 6.39 46.36 -24.20
CA GLU A 786 6.96 45.42 -23.23
C GLU A 786 7.99 44.49 -23.90
N SER A 787 7.70 44.02 -25.12
CA SER A 787 8.62 43.18 -25.93
C SER A 787 9.92 43.92 -26.30
N ILE A 788 9.83 45.20 -26.71
CA ILE A 788 11.01 46.01 -27.07
C ILE A 788 11.91 46.29 -25.85
N ASN A 789 11.32 46.52 -24.67
CA ASN A 789 12.07 46.73 -23.44
C ASN A 789 12.84 45.48 -23.00
N GLY A 790 12.28 44.28 -23.18
CA GLY A 790 12.98 43.01 -22.93
C GLY A 790 14.25 42.87 -23.80
N ILE A 791 14.14 43.20 -25.09
CA ILE A 791 15.27 43.15 -26.04
C ILE A 791 16.34 44.20 -25.68
N ALA A 792 15.96 45.41 -25.29
CA ALA A 792 16.89 46.45 -24.87
C ALA A 792 17.68 46.07 -23.60
N SER A 793 17.01 45.39 -22.65
CA SER A 793 17.64 44.85 -21.44
C SER A 793 18.64 43.74 -21.75
N TYR A 794 18.29 42.82 -22.67
CA TYR A 794 19.17 41.72 -23.09
C TYR A 794 20.43 42.20 -23.85
N LEU A 795 20.36 43.36 -24.51
CA LEU A 795 21.46 43.97 -25.25
C LEU A 795 22.24 45.04 -24.48
N GLY A 796 21.91 45.31 -23.21
CA GLY A 796 22.67 46.21 -22.34
C GLY A 796 22.64 47.70 -22.72
N ILE A 797 21.66 48.15 -23.52
CA ILE A 797 21.63 49.51 -24.07
C ILE A 797 20.94 50.48 -23.08
N THR A 798 21.73 51.10 -22.20
CA THR A 798 21.26 52.22 -21.35
C THR A 798 20.96 53.46 -22.19
N ARG A 799 19.77 54.06 -22.06
CA ARG A 799 19.43 55.36 -22.65
C ARG A 799 19.48 56.50 -21.63
N LYS A 800 19.83 57.69 -22.13
CA LYS A 800 19.43 58.99 -21.57
C LYS A 800 18.02 59.35 -22.06
#